data_AF-A0A5D2TDA0-F1
#
_entry.id   AF-A0A5D2TDA0-F1
#
_cell.length_a   1.000
_cell.length_b   1.000
_cell.length_c   1.000
_cell.angle_alpha   90.00
_cell.angle_beta   90.00
_cell.angle_gamma   90.00
#
_symmetry.space_group_name_H-M   'P 1'
#
loop_
_entity.id
_entity.type
_entity.pdbx_description
1 polymer ?
#
loop_
_entity_poly.entity_id
_entity_poly.type
_entity_poly.pdbx_seq_one_letter_code
_entity_poly.pdbx_strand_id
1 'polypeptide(L)'
;MKFGKEFAAQMVQEWQEAYMHYSKLKSILKDILRFKQKNKEPLTMATTTTTTKGALNRRASLYRAFSGLTNRYKPVSAMKNNEDEVILVSAVQEGGVEGDYQTMFLMSGEEGGEFELLFFRRLDDEFNKVLRFYKKKVEEVMLEADELSKQMNALTALRIKVDNPVVKGTDMVNLADKGFSTNSSSLSHSHPINGGKQGWTHMDVIQETEMSNEEEMKEIDDRHFRPAPLDVLDHVKINVELETPIATLRSVIKSSKSDLSFSKQELRTAEEKITQAFVEFYRKLGLLKSYCFLNQLAFSKIMKKYDKITLRNASKTYLQMVDKSYLGSSDEVTKLMGRVEDTYVKHFANGNRRKGLKTLRPQAKKERHRITFLYGFFSGCSIALIVAIIVSIHARNLLKSQGRDQYMVNIFPLYSLFGYIVLHMLMYAGNVFFWKRYRVNFSFIFGFKQGTELGYREVLLLSSGLSLLALAGVISHLDMEMDPRTKSFRTLTELIPLFLLIVVLSVTFCPFNLIYRSSRFFLIRCVFHCVCAPLYKVTLPDFFLADQLTSQVQAFRSLEFYICYYGWGNFKERSNTCEESEVYKVLYIVVAIIPYWIRFVQCLRRLVEEKDTAHGLNGLKYFSTIAAVTIRTIYSHQKQKTKTWLVLAAATSGIATMTSTYWDIVIDWGLLNRNSTNPWLRDKLVVPHKGVYYAAMVLNCVLRLAWMQQVLGIQTVPFLHKTALVAVVASLEIIRRGIWNFFRLENEHLNNVGKYRAFKSVPLPFYYEYSADKST
;
A
#
# COMPACT_ATOMS: atom_id res chain seq x y z
N MET A 1 -9.67 21.63 -21.50
CA MET A 1 -9.92 21.34 -20.07
C MET A 1 -9.26 20.05 -19.55
N LYS A 2 -8.79 19.13 -20.42
CA LYS A 2 -8.36 17.78 -20.01
C LYS A 2 -6.98 17.73 -19.30
N PHE A 3 -5.98 18.46 -19.80
CA PHE A 3 -4.60 18.37 -19.29
C PHE A 3 -4.43 18.62 -17.79
N GLY A 4 -5.09 19.63 -17.20
CA GLY A 4 -4.93 19.88 -15.75
C GLY A 4 -5.43 18.72 -14.87
N LYS A 5 -6.46 17.99 -15.32
CA LYS A 5 -6.95 16.78 -14.65
C LYS A 5 -6.00 15.60 -14.90
N GLU A 6 -5.49 15.44 -16.12
CA GLU A 6 -4.50 14.40 -16.46
C GLU A 6 -3.18 14.58 -15.70
N PHE A 7 -2.70 15.81 -15.59
CA PHE A 7 -1.49 16.17 -14.86
C PHE A 7 -1.63 15.80 -13.38
N ALA A 8 -2.69 16.26 -12.71
CA ALA A 8 -2.98 15.86 -11.33
C ALA A 8 -3.19 14.34 -11.20
N ALA A 9 -3.76 13.70 -12.22
CA ALA A 9 -3.98 12.26 -12.22
C ALA A 9 -2.69 11.44 -12.35
N GLN A 10 -1.62 11.98 -12.93
CA GLN A 10 -0.36 11.26 -13.14
C GLN A 10 0.73 11.59 -12.10
N MET A 11 0.49 12.57 -11.23
CA MET A 11 1.42 12.90 -10.15
C MET A 11 1.61 11.75 -9.15
N VAL A 12 2.86 11.56 -8.74
CA VAL A 12 3.23 10.81 -7.54
C VAL A 12 2.71 11.59 -6.32
N GLN A 13 1.84 10.96 -5.52
CA GLN A 13 1.15 11.63 -4.41
C GLN A 13 2.14 12.17 -3.36
N GLU A 14 3.18 11.38 -3.08
CA GLU A 14 4.23 11.71 -2.14
C GLU A 14 5.08 12.91 -2.57
N TRP A 15 5.04 13.31 -3.85
CA TRP A 15 5.80 14.44 -4.41
C TRP A 15 4.91 15.58 -4.89
N GLN A 16 3.62 15.58 -4.56
CA GLN A 16 2.65 16.51 -5.12
C GLN A 16 3.06 17.98 -4.99
N GLU A 17 3.64 18.37 -3.85
CA GLU A 17 4.10 19.75 -3.58
C GLU A 17 5.31 20.17 -4.43
N ALA A 18 6.10 19.18 -4.87
CA ALA A 18 7.26 19.39 -5.71
C ALA A 18 6.90 19.57 -7.20
N TYR A 19 5.72 19.12 -7.66
CA TYR A 19 5.27 19.38 -9.03
C TYR A 19 4.91 20.86 -9.24
N MET A 20 4.98 21.34 -10.48
CA MET A 20 4.52 22.69 -10.83
C MET A 20 3.03 22.89 -10.46
N HIS A 21 2.69 24.00 -9.81
CA HIS A 21 1.29 24.39 -9.55
C HIS A 21 0.57 24.92 -10.80
N TYR A 22 0.29 24.03 -11.76
CA TYR A 22 -0.35 24.36 -13.04
C TYR A 22 -1.70 25.08 -12.88
N SER A 23 -2.48 24.77 -11.84
CA SER A 23 -3.77 25.42 -11.57
C SER A 23 -3.61 26.89 -11.17
N LYS A 24 -2.59 27.22 -10.36
CA LYS A 24 -2.29 28.58 -9.89
C LYS A 24 -1.87 29.47 -11.07
N LEU A 25 -0.91 29.02 -11.87
CA LEU A 25 -0.49 29.73 -13.09
C LEU A 25 -1.65 29.93 -14.08
N LYS A 26 -2.50 28.91 -14.23
CA LYS A 26 -3.70 29.03 -15.06
C LYS A 26 -4.71 30.05 -14.52
N SER A 27 -4.76 30.30 -13.21
CA SER A 27 -5.60 31.35 -12.63
C SER A 27 -5.09 32.72 -13.05
N ILE A 28 -3.79 32.97 -12.91
CA ILE A 28 -3.15 34.22 -13.32
C ILE A 28 -3.41 34.51 -14.81
N LEU A 29 -3.29 33.50 -15.67
CA LEU A 29 -3.62 33.64 -17.10
C LEU A 29 -5.11 33.98 -17.37
N LYS A 30 -6.04 33.55 -16.52
CA LYS A 30 -7.44 33.95 -16.64
C LYS A 30 -7.64 35.40 -16.24
N ASP A 31 -6.87 35.90 -15.27
CA ASP A 31 -6.96 37.29 -14.83
C ASP A 31 -6.42 38.22 -15.93
N ILE A 32 -5.31 37.84 -16.58
CA ILE A 32 -4.82 38.51 -17.81
C ILE A 32 -5.92 38.52 -18.89
N LEU A 33 -6.57 37.37 -19.16
CA LEU A 33 -7.63 37.29 -20.16
C LEU A 33 -8.83 38.19 -19.82
N ARG A 34 -9.23 38.23 -18.55
CA ARG A 34 -10.34 39.07 -18.07
C ARG A 34 -10.02 40.55 -18.20
N PHE A 35 -8.79 40.96 -17.87
CA PHE A 35 -8.31 42.31 -18.04
C PHE A 35 -8.40 42.73 -19.52
N LYS A 36 -7.82 41.92 -20.43
CA LYS A 36 -7.91 42.17 -21.89
C LYS A 36 -9.34 42.20 -22.43
N GLN A 37 -10.27 41.46 -21.83
CA GLN A 37 -11.69 41.51 -22.21
C GLN A 37 -12.40 42.77 -21.72
N LYS A 38 -12.04 43.28 -20.54
CA LYS A 38 -12.60 44.53 -19.99
C LYS A 38 -12.11 45.76 -20.74
N ASN A 39 -10.86 45.73 -21.22
CA ASN A 39 -10.23 46.84 -21.93
C ASN A 39 -10.36 46.72 -23.47
N LYS A 40 -11.21 45.82 -23.97
CA LYS A 40 -11.63 45.84 -25.37
C LYS A 40 -12.71 46.90 -25.54
N GLU A 41 -12.40 48.00 -26.22
CA GLU A 41 -13.41 48.97 -26.64
C GLU A 41 -14.49 48.28 -27.51
N PRO A 42 -15.79 48.65 -27.37
CA PRO A 42 -16.79 48.26 -28.33
C PRO A 42 -16.51 48.96 -29.65
N LEU A 43 -16.22 48.20 -30.70
CA LEU A 43 -16.12 48.71 -32.07
C LEU A 43 -17.38 49.52 -32.40
N THR A 44 -17.19 50.82 -32.57
CA THR A 44 -18.17 51.76 -33.09
C THR A 44 -18.66 51.28 -34.46
N MET A 45 -19.98 51.28 -34.63
CA MET A 45 -20.61 51.03 -35.92
C MET A 45 -20.15 52.09 -36.93
N ALA A 46 -19.52 51.65 -38.00
CA ALA A 46 -19.42 52.41 -39.24
C ALA A 46 -19.51 51.47 -40.45
N THR A 47 -20.67 51.61 -41.12
CA THR A 47 -20.89 51.49 -42.56
C THR A 47 -20.69 50.14 -43.26
N THR A 48 -21.82 49.54 -43.56
CA THR A 48 -22.14 48.67 -44.70
C THR A 48 -21.18 48.75 -45.88
N THR A 49 -20.52 47.63 -46.20
CA THR A 49 -20.43 47.08 -47.58
C THR A 49 -20.25 45.56 -47.52
N THR A 50 -20.94 44.90 -48.44
CA THR A 50 -21.22 43.47 -48.57
C THR A 50 -20.05 42.61 -49.05
N THR A 51 -20.21 41.28 -48.90
CA THR A 51 -19.44 40.13 -49.46
C THR A 51 -18.38 39.54 -48.50
N THR A 52 -18.27 38.25 -48.20
CA THR A 52 -18.89 37.00 -48.70
C THR A 52 -18.78 35.93 -47.61
N LYS A 53 -19.74 34.99 -47.58
CA LYS A 53 -19.81 33.83 -46.68
C LYS A 53 -18.53 32.97 -46.71
N GLY A 54 -17.94 32.71 -45.55
CA GLY A 54 -16.88 31.72 -45.36
C GLY A 54 -17.21 30.79 -44.19
N ALA A 55 -17.44 29.52 -44.50
CA ALA A 55 -18.02 28.49 -43.65
C ALA A 55 -17.20 28.14 -42.39
N LEU A 56 -17.94 27.81 -41.32
CA LEU A 56 -17.49 27.04 -40.16
C LEU A 56 -16.77 25.76 -40.59
N ASN A 57 -15.44 25.72 -40.47
CA ASN A 57 -14.68 24.46 -40.49
C ASN A 57 -14.17 24.10 -39.09
N ARG A 58 -15.09 23.49 -38.33
CA ARG A 58 -14.78 22.77 -37.10
C ARG A 58 -14.16 21.41 -37.48
N ARG A 59 -12.85 21.38 -37.76
CA ARG A 59 -12.13 20.09 -37.94
C ARG A 59 -11.67 19.57 -36.59
N ALA A 60 -12.35 18.52 -36.13
CA ALA A 60 -11.87 17.63 -35.08
C ALA A 60 -10.72 16.77 -35.64
N SER A 61 -9.57 16.80 -34.98
CA SER A 61 -8.56 15.74 -35.07
C SER A 61 -8.19 15.30 -33.66
N LEU A 62 -9.02 14.39 -33.13
CA LEU A 62 -8.59 13.40 -32.15
C LEU A 62 -7.86 12.30 -32.94
N TYR A 63 -6.69 11.88 -32.45
CA TYR A 63 -5.68 10.99 -33.07
C TYR A 63 -4.59 11.67 -33.91
N ARG A 64 -3.56 12.16 -33.21
CA ARG A 64 -2.15 11.96 -33.60
C ARG A 64 -1.29 12.00 -32.35
N ALA A 65 -1.14 10.84 -31.73
CA ALA A 65 -0.19 10.61 -30.67
C ALA A 65 1.12 10.09 -31.31
N PHE A 66 2.26 10.63 -30.89
CA PHE A 66 3.61 10.10 -31.11
C PHE A 66 4.16 10.09 -32.55
N SER A 67 4.82 11.18 -32.93
CA SER A 67 6.04 11.21 -33.76
C SER A 67 6.57 12.64 -33.75
N GLY A 68 7.73 12.87 -33.12
CA GLY A 68 8.37 14.20 -33.13
C GLY A 68 9.06 14.65 -31.83
N LEU A 69 9.33 13.75 -30.88
CA LEU A 69 10.12 14.07 -29.67
C LEU A 69 11.58 13.57 -29.74
N THR A 70 12.02 13.10 -30.91
CA THR A 70 13.42 12.76 -31.19
C THR A 70 13.79 13.32 -32.54
N ASN A 71 13.98 14.63 -32.62
CA ASN A 71 14.82 15.20 -33.65
C ASN A 71 15.82 16.13 -32.97
N ARG A 72 17.07 15.65 -32.88
CA ARG A 72 18.21 16.48 -32.49
C ARG A 72 18.28 17.63 -33.49
N TYR A 73 17.96 18.84 -33.04
CA TYR A 73 18.23 20.04 -33.82
C TYR A 73 19.75 20.26 -33.81
N LYS A 74 20.38 20.22 -35.00
CA LYS A 74 21.74 20.73 -35.19
C LYS A 74 21.76 22.24 -34.89
N PRO A 75 22.85 22.80 -34.31
CA PRO A 75 22.92 24.21 -34.00
C PRO A 75 23.10 25.00 -35.32
N VAL A 76 22.14 25.86 -35.64
CA VAL A 76 22.32 26.88 -36.67
C VAL A 76 22.75 28.15 -35.95
N SER A 77 24.01 28.54 -36.17
CA SER A 77 24.49 29.89 -35.91
C SER A 77 23.69 30.86 -36.78
N ALA A 78 22.88 31.71 -36.16
CA ALA A 78 22.35 32.90 -36.81
C ALA A 78 22.04 33.94 -35.74
N MET A 79 22.86 35.00 -35.70
CA MET A 79 22.42 36.29 -35.19
C MET A 79 21.09 36.64 -35.89
N LYS A 80 20.04 36.86 -35.11
CA LYS A 80 18.78 37.43 -35.60
C LYS A 80 18.42 38.62 -34.74
N ASN A 81 18.04 39.69 -35.43
CA ASN A 81 17.68 41.00 -34.90
C ASN A 81 16.63 40.91 -33.77
N ASN A 82 16.84 41.76 -32.77
CA ASN A 82 16.30 41.70 -31.41
C ASN A 82 14.95 42.43 -31.21
N GLU A 83 14.18 42.72 -32.26
CA GLU A 83 13.03 43.63 -32.15
C GLU A 83 11.69 42.94 -31.78
N ASP A 84 11.61 41.61 -31.83
CA ASP A 84 10.39 40.84 -31.51
C ASP A 84 10.46 40.06 -30.17
N GLU A 85 11.55 40.21 -29.40
CA GLU A 85 11.70 39.48 -28.13
C GLU A 85 10.87 40.12 -27.00
N VAL A 86 9.92 39.34 -26.48
CA VAL A 86 8.97 39.77 -25.43
C VAL A 86 9.55 39.52 -24.03
N ILE A 87 10.47 38.57 -23.91
CA ILE A 87 11.09 38.14 -22.66
C ILE A 87 12.59 37.93 -22.85
N LEU A 88 13.36 38.25 -21.80
CA LEU A 88 14.74 37.82 -21.65
C LEU A 88 14.81 36.86 -20.46
N VAL A 89 15.37 35.66 -20.66
CA VAL A 89 15.52 34.67 -19.58
C VAL A 89 17.00 34.49 -19.27
N SER A 90 17.39 34.73 -18.01
CA SER A 90 18.77 34.60 -17.54
C SER A 90 18.85 33.67 -16.34
N ALA A 91 19.95 32.93 -16.24
CA ALA A 91 20.33 32.24 -15.01
C ALA A 91 21.11 33.23 -14.13
N VAL A 92 20.63 33.49 -12.91
CA VAL A 92 21.33 34.37 -11.97
C VAL A 92 22.48 33.56 -11.36
N GLN A 93 23.74 33.93 -11.62
CA GLN A 93 24.89 33.31 -10.95
C GLN A 93 25.15 33.99 -9.60
N GLU A 94 24.81 33.31 -8.50
CA GLU A 94 25.33 33.65 -7.16
C GLU A 94 26.30 32.54 -6.71
N GLY A 95 27.58 32.89 -6.54
CA GLY A 95 28.54 32.06 -5.79
C GLY A 95 28.94 30.71 -6.40
N GLY A 96 28.98 30.57 -7.73
CA GLY A 96 29.53 29.38 -8.39
C GLY A 96 28.62 28.14 -8.43
N VAL A 97 27.39 28.25 -7.90
CA VAL A 97 26.30 27.29 -8.12
C VAL A 97 25.42 27.82 -9.25
N GLU A 98 25.03 26.97 -10.20
CA GLU A 98 24.10 27.31 -11.27
C GLU A 98 22.78 27.82 -10.66
N GLY A 99 22.59 29.14 -10.64
CA GLY A 99 21.57 29.76 -9.80
C GLY A 99 20.19 29.85 -10.44
N ASP A 100 19.28 30.51 -9.71
CA ASP A 100 17.85 30.53 -10.04
C ASP A 100 17.62 31.23 -11.39
N TYR A 101 16.74 30.65 -12.20
CA TYR A 101 16.34 31.22 -13.48
C TYR A 101 15.35 32.36 -13.24
N GLN A 102 15.54 33.48 -13.93
CA GLN A 102 14.66 34.65 -13.88
C GLN A 102 14.33 35.13 -15.29
N THR A 103 13.07 35.51 -15.47
CA THR A 103 12.53 36.06 -16.70
C THR A 103 12.26 37.54 -16.51
N MET A 104 12.97 38.37 -17.27
CA MET A 104 12.68 39.79 -17.43
C MET A 104 11.65 39.97 -18.54
N PHE A 105 10.48 40.49 -18.19
CA PHE A 105 9.43 40.82 -19.15
C PHE A 105 9.66 42.24 -19.69
N LEU A 106 9.89 42.36 -20.99
CA LEU A 106 10.37 43.60 -21.63
C LEU A 106 9.24 44.63 -21.86
N MET A 107 7.98 44.21 -21.70
CA MET A 107 6.79 45.03 -21.98
C MET A 107 6.05 45.42 -20.68
N SER A 108 6.76 45.54 -19.57
CA SER A 108 6.18 45.83 -18.25
C SER A 108 5.54 47.22 -18.14
N GLY A 109 5.90 48.15 -19.03
CA GLY A 109 5.34 49.50 -19.10
C GLY A 109 4.02 49.62 -19.88
N GLU A 110 3.55 48.55 -20.52
CA GLU A 110 2.26 48.53 -21.23
C GLU A 110 1.08 48.39 -20.26
N GLU A 111 -0.11 48.88 -20.65
CA GLU A 111 -1.32 48.77 -19.84
C GLU A 111 -1.68 47.29 -19.61
N GLY A 112 -1.67 46.85 -18.34
CA GLY A 112 -1.85 45.44 -17.97
C GLY A 112 -0.58 44.58 -17.95
N GLY A 113 0.60 45.16 -18.20
CA GLY A 113 1.90 44.49 -18.15
C GLY A 113 2.24 43.90 -16.77
N GLU A 114 1.72 44.48 -15.69
CA GLU A 114 1.91 43.98 -14.32
C GLU A 114 1.41 42.54 -14.12
N PHE A 115 0.30 42.17 -14.77
CA PHE A 115 -0.25 40.81 -14.68
C PHE A 115 0.64 39.78 -15.39
N GLU A 116 1.24 40.19 -16.52
CA GLU A 116 2.18 39.36 -17.28
C GLU A 116 3.52 39.23 -16.54
N LEU A 117 4.01 40.31 -15.90
CA LEU A 117 5.17 40.28 -15.03
C LEU A 117 4.97 39.33 -13.84
N LEU A 118 3.81 39.40 -13.17
CA LEU A 118 3.45 38.49 -12.09
C LEU A 118 3.38 37.03 -12.56
N PHE A 119 2.89 36.79 -13.77
CA PHE A 119 2.87 35.46 -14.37
C PHE A 119 4.28 34.90 -14.54
N PHE A 120 5.21 35.65 -15.14
CA PHE A 120 6.58 35.19 -15.36
C PHE A 120 7.35 34.99 -14.05
N ARG A 121 7.25 35.94 -13.10
CA ARG A 121 7.83 35.75 -11.76
C ARG A 121 7.34 34.46 -11.12
N ARG A 122 6.04 34.19 -11.20
CA ARG A 122 5.48 32.96 -10.61
C ARG A 122 5.83 31.71 -11.38
N LEU A 123 6.02 31.81 -12.69
CA LEU A 123 6.45 30.70 -13.54
C LEU A 123 7.88 30.28 -13.18
N ASP A 124 8.76 31.25 -12.96
CA ASP A 124 10.15 31.03 -12.56
C ASP A 124 10.25 30.44 -11.16
N ASP A 125 9.46 30.92 -10.19
CA ASP A 125 9.34 30.30 -8.86
C ASP A 125 9.05 28.79 -8.96
N GLU A 126 8.07 28.43 -9.80
CA GLU A 126 7.65 27.04 -9.97
C GLU A 126 8.69 26.23 -10.75
N PHE A 127 9.40 26.84 -11.71
CA PHE A 127 10.50 26.22 -12.43
C PHE A 127 11.69 25.91 -11.52
N ASN A 128 12.18 26.89 -10.77
CA ASN A 128 13.30 26.73 -9.84
C ASN A 128 12.96 25.74 -8.72
N LYS A 129 11.71 25.70 -8.26
CA LYS A 129 11.23 24.69 -7.31
C LYS A 129 11.33 23.27 -7.89
N VAL A 130 10.83 23.06 -9.11
CA VAL A 130 10.90 21.76 -9.80
C VAL A 130 12.34 21.34 -10.04
N LEU A 131 13.17 22.28 -10.52
CA LEU A 131 14.58 22.05 -10.82
C LEU A 131 15.38 21.63 -9.57
N ARG A 132 15.22 22.36 -8.45
CA ARG A 132 15.89 22.04 -7.18
C ARG A 132 15.49 20.68 -6.64
N PHE A 133 14.20 20.34 -6.68
CA PHE A 133 13.73 19.02 -6.26
C PHE A 133 14.31 17.90 -7.16
N TYR A 134 14.30 18.10 -8.48
CA TYR A 134 14.83 17.13 -9.43
C TYR A 134 16.33 16.91 -9.21
N LYS A 135 17.15 17.98 -9.14
CA LYS A 135 18.60 17.89 -8.87
C LYS A 135 18.90 17.11 -7.60
N LYS A 136 18.24 17.46 -6.49
CA LYS A 136 18.38 16.75 -5.21
C LYS A 136 18.05 15.26 -5.34
N LYS A 137 16.97 14.91 -6.04
CA LYS A 137 16.58 13.50 -6.23
C LYS A 137 17.50 12.74 -7.17
N VAL A 138 18.08 13.40 -8.18
CA VAL A 138 19.11 12.81 -9.04
C VAL A 138 20.36 12.50 -8.21
N GLU A 139 20.83 13.44 -7.39
CA GLU A 139 21.97 13.23 -6.50
C GLU A 139 21.74 12.06 -5.52
N GLU A 140 20.57 12.01 -4.87
CA GLU A 140 20.19 10.91 -3.98
C GLU A 140 20.23 9.53 -4.70
N VAL A 141 19.80 9.44 -5.96
CA VAL A 141 19.85 8.16 -6.70
C VAL A 141 21.25 7.84 -7.21
N MET A 142 22.10 8.82 -7.45
CA MET A 142 23.50 8.57 -7.82
C MET A 142 24.26 7.96 -6.64
N LEU A 143 24.11 8.52 -5.44
CA LEU A 143 24.70 7.96 -4.23
C LEU A 143 24.20 6.54 -3.95
N GLU A 144 22.90 6.29 -4.15
CA GLU A 144 22.32 4.96 -4.00
C GLU A 144 22.82 3.98 -5.08
N ALA A 145 23.06 4.44 -6.31
CA ALA A 145 23.65 3.63 -7.37
C ALA A 145 25.08 3.20 -7.02
N ASP A 146 25.88 4.12 -6.49
CA ASP A 146 27.26 3.84 -6.06
C ASP A 146 27.28 2.82 -4.92
N GLU A 147 26.36 2.97 -3.96
CA GLU A 147 26.20 1.98 -2.89
C GLU A 147 25.77 0.62 -3.43
N LEU A 148 24.77 0.56 -4.32
CA LEU A 148 24.35 -0.70 -4.96
C LEU A 148 25.49 -1.35 -5.76
N SER A 149 26.35 -0.56 -6.39
CA SER A 149 27.54 -1.05 -7.08
C SER A 149 28.53 -1.70 -6.10
N LYS A 150 28.79 -1.07 -4.95
CA LYS A 150 29.60 -1.67 -3.87
C LYS A 150 28.99 -2.97 -3.37
N GLN A 151 27.68 -3.01 -3.14
CA GLN A 151 26.97 -4.22 -2.70
C GLN A 151 27.07 -5.35 -3.75
N MET A 152 27.01 -5.00 -5.04
CA MET A 152 27.14 -5.95 -6.14
C MET A 152 28.57 -6.52 -6.25
N ASN A 153 29.58 -5.71 -5.99
CA ASN A 153 30.97 -6.16 -5.92
C ASN A 153 31.17 -7.14 -4.75
N ALA A 154 30.64 -6.82 -3.57
CA ALA A 154 30.66 -7.72 -2.42
C ALA A 154 29.91 -9.04 -2.70
N LEU A 155 28.77 -8.99 -3.37
CA LEU A 155 28.03 -10.19 -3.79
C LEU A 155 28.85 -11.05 -4.75
N THR A 156 29.53 -10.42 -5.70
CA THR A 156 30.37 -11.12 -6.68
C THR A 156 31.56 -11.79 -5.99
N ALA A 157 32.21 -11.10 -5.06
CA ALA A 157 33.27 -11.70 -4.23
C ALA A 157 32.73 -12.87 -3.39
N LEU A 158 31.54 -12.73 -2.80
CA LEU A 158 30.88 -13.80 -2.03
C LEU A 158 30.58 -15.03 -2.91
N ARG A 159 30.08 -14.84 -4.13
CA ARG A 159 29.87 -15.93 -5.10
C ARG A 159 31.17 -16.68 -5.37
N ILE A 160 32.26 -15.95 -5.67
CA ILE A 160 33.57 -16.55 -5.93
C ILE A 160 34.06 -17.37 -4.73
N LYS A 161 33.95 -16.83 -3.50
CA LYS A 161 34.40 -17.51 -2.27
C LYS A 161 33.59 -18.77 -1.94
N VAL A 162 32.29 -18.76 -2.23
CA VAL A 162 31.39 -19.90 -1.98
C VAL A 162 31.52 -20.98 -3.06
N ASP A 163 31.72 -20.60 -4.32
CA ASP A 163 31.85 -21.53 -5.44
C ASP A 163 33.28 -22.10 -5.58
N ASN A 164 34.29 -21.41 -5.05
CA ASN A 164 35.70 -21.83 -5.08
C ASN A 164 36.39 -21.69 -3.70
N PRO A 165 36.22 -22.66 -2.77
CA PRO A 165 36.75 -22.57 -1.40
C PRO A 165 38.27 -22.78 -1.28
N VAL A 166 38.99 -23.05 -2.38
CA VAL A 166 40.40 -23.49 -2.38
C VAL A 166 41.42 -22.36 -2.34
N VAL A 167 41.03 -21.09 -2.51
CA VAL A 167 41.97 -19.97 -2.38
C VAL A 167 42.13 -19.60 -0.90
N LYS A 168 42.79 -20.48 -0.13
CA LYS A 168 43.46 -20.10 1.11
C LYS A 168 44.81 -19.51 0.74
N GLY A 169 45.12 -18.37 1.35
CA GLY A 169 46.15 -17.44 0.90
C GLY A 169 47.51 -18.06 0.63
N THR A 170 48.00 -17.93 -0.60
CA THR A 170 49.42 -17.68 -0.93
C THR A 170 49.69 -17.29 -2.39
N ASP A 171 48.70 -17.00 -3.23
CA ASP A 171 48.94 -16.54 -4.62
C ASP A 171 48.37 -15.14 -4.88
N MET A 172 48.67 -14.18 -4.02
CA MET A 172 48.60 -12.76 -4.39
C MET A 172 49.85 -12.45 -5.21
N VAL A 173 49.74 -12.45 -6.55
CA VAL A 173 50.45 -11.59 -7.52
C VAL A 173 50.36 -12.14 -8.97
N ASN A 174 50.08 -13.42 -9.21
CA ASN A 174 50.26 -14.02 -10.57
C ASN A 174 49.01 -14.45 -11.35
N LEU A 175 47.80 -13.97 -11.00
CA LEU A 175 46.57 -14.30 -11.75
C LEU A 175 46.04 -13.17 -12.65
N ALA A 176 46.86 -12.16 -12.97
CA ALA A 176 46.47 -11.09 -13.88
C ALA A 176 46.55 -11.49 -15.37
N ASP A 177 47.10 -12.67 -15.72
CA ASP A 177 47.57 -12.94 -17.09
C ASP A 177 46.99 -14.18 -17.79
N LYS A 178 45.88 -14.75 -17.30
CA LYS A 178 45.18 -15.81 -18.04
C LYS A 178 43.69 -15.52 -18.15
N GLY A 179 43.30 -15.03 -19.33
CA GLY A 179 41.91 -14.96 -19.76
C GLY A 179 41.27 -16.34 -19.70
N PHE A 180 40.18 -16.47 -18.93
CA PHE A 180 39.41 -17.71 -18.87
C PHE A 180 38.03 -17.50 -19.48
N SER A 181 37.82 -18.18 -20.61
CA SER A 181 36.55 -18.28 -21.32
C SER A 181 35.60 -19.16 -20.51
N THR A 182 34.47 -18.63 -20.05
CA THR A 182 33.45 -19.39 -19.33
C THR A 182 32.54 -20.14 -20.31
N ASN A 183 32.93 -21.35 -20.69
CA ASN A 183 32.01 -22.37 -21.17
C ASN A 183 31.37 -23.07 -19.97
N SER A 184 30.10 -22.77 -19.68
CA SER A 184 29.30 -23.51 -18.70
C SER A 184 28.32 -24.42 -19.42
N SER A 185 28.78 -25.64 -19.73
CA SER A 185 27.90 -26.75 -20.09
C SER A 185 27.64 -27.67 -18.89
N SER A 186 26.34 -27.88 -18.64
CA SER A 186 25.68 -29.03 -18.00
C SER A 186 25.97 -29.37 -16.53
N LEU A 187 24.95 -29.18 -15.69
CA LEU A 187 24.44 -30.29 -14.87
C LEU A 187 22.90 -30.26 -14.82
N SER A 188 22.31 -31.33 -15.33
CA SER A 188 20.90 -31.65 -15.43
C SER A 188 20.29 -32.06 -14.09
N HIS A 189 19.06 -31.61 -13.81
CA HIS A 189 18.12 -32.40 -13.01
C HIS A 189 16.82 -32.63 -13.77
N SER A 190 16.56 -33.91 -13.97
CA SER A 190 15.44 -34.58 -14.60
C SER A 190 14.10 -34.32 -13.90
N HIS A 191 13.08 -33.95 -14.68
CA HIS A 191 11.68 -34.19 -14.34
C HIS A 191 11.09 -35.15 -15.39
N PRO A 192 10.42 -36.25 -15.01
CA PRO A 192 9.85 -37.18 -15.97
C PRO A 192 8.64 -36.57 -16.65
N ILE A 193 8.64 -36.70 -17.97
CA ILE A 193 7.55 -36.38 -18.89
C ILE A 193 6.46 -37.44 -18.72
N ASN A 194 5.21 -37.00 -18.57
CA ASN A 194 4.07 -37.79 -19.03
C ASN A 194 3.33 -36.97 -20.10
N GLY A 195 3.28 -37.54 -21.30
CA GLY A 195 2.82 -36.87 -22.51
C GLY A 195 1.29 -36.84 -22.60
N GLY A 196 0.78 -35.70 -23.06
CA GLY A 196 -0.59 -35.54 -23.52
C GLY A 196 -0.58 -34.58 -24.70
N LYS A 197 -0.60 -35.14 -25.92
CA LYS A 197 -0.75 -34.42 -27.18
C LYS A 197 -2.06 -33.63 -27.20
N GLN A 198 -2.03 -32.35 -27.56
CA GLN A 198 -3.07 -31.74 -28.40
C GLN A 198 -2.61 -30.40 -28.97
N GLY A 199 -2.94 -30.23 -30.25
CA GLY A 199 -2.28 -29.33 -31.19
C GLY A 199 -2.62 -27.86 -31.01
N TRP A 200 -1.67 -27.03 -31.41
CA TRP A 200 -1.85 -25.62 -31.65
C TRP A 200 -2.33 -25.43 -33.09
N THR A 201 -3.55 -24.91 -33.26
CA THR A 201 -3.98 -24.29 -34.52
C THR A 201 -3.72 -22.80 -34.46
N HIS A 202 -2.82 -22.42 -35.36
CA HIS A 202 -2.49 -21.12 -35.95
C HIS A 202 -3.64 -20.09 -35.99
N MET A 203 -3.33 -18.82 -35.68
CA MET A 203 -3.81 -17.66 -36.44
C MET A 203 -2.91 -16.43 -36.20
N ASP A 204 -2.19 -16.10 -37.28
CA ASP A 204 -1.88 -14.80 -37.87
C ASP A 204 -1.19 -13.73 -37.02
N VAL A 205 0.14 -13.78 -37.13
CA VAL A 205 1.08 -12.69 -36.89
C VAL A 205 1.12 -11.81 -38.14
N ILE A 206 0.80 -10.53 -37.99
CA ILE A 206 1.11 -9.50 -39.00
C ILE A 206 2.62 -9.26 -38.97
N GLN A 207 3.23 -9.46 -40.13
CA GLN A 207 4.65 -9.32 -40.43
C GLN A 207 4.99 -7.82 -40.53
N GLU A 208 5.79 -7.31 -39.60
CA GLU A 208 6.52 -6.04 -39.79
C GLU A 208 7.93 -6.38 -40.29
N THR A 209 8.19 -5.96 -41.53
CA THR A 209 9.43 -6.08 -42.26
C THR A 209 10.52 -5.25 -41.59
N GLU A 210 11.50 -5.89 -40.95
CA GLU A 210 12.74 -5.25 -40.53
C GLU A 210 13.64 -5.07 -41.76
N MET A 211 13.93 -3.82 -42.12
CA MET A 211 15.04 -3.48 -43.00
C MET A 211 16.34 -3.66 -42.23
N SER A 212 17.12 -4.64 -42.66
CA SER A 212 18.53 -4.82 -42.33
C SER A 212 19.34 -3.63 -42.86
N ASN A 213 19.82 -2.79 -41.95
CA ASN A 213 21.02 -1.99 -42.18
C ASN A 213 22.12 -2.54 -41.28
N GLU A 214 23.10 -3.18 -41.92
CA GLU A 214 24.41 -3.44 -41.34
C GLU A 214 25.07 -2.10 -41.01
N GLU A 215 25.22 -1.79 -39.72
CA GLU A 215 26.17 -0.79 -39.26
C GLU A 215 27.23 -1.49 -38.42
N GLU A 216 28.47 -1.34 -38.88
CA GLU A 216 29.70 -1.90 -38.34
C GLU A 216 29.81 -1.70 -36.82
N MET A 217 30.04 -2.82 -36.14
CA MET A 217 30.37 -2.87 -34.72
C MET A 217 31.74 -2.24 -34.50
N LYS A 218 31.78 -0.95 -34.13
CA LYS A 218 32.96 -0.36 -33.51
C LYS A 218 33.19 -1.04 -32.16
N GLU A 219 34.29 -1.76 -32.04
CA GLU A 219 34.85 -2.25 -30.79
C GLU A 219 34.89 -1.12 -29.77
N ILE A 220 34.15 -1.28 -28.67
CA ILE A 220 34.25 -0.43 -27.49
C ILE A 220 35.48 -0.95 -26.72
N ASP A 221 36.48 -0.08 -26.59
CA ASP A 221 37.70 -0.27 -25.79
C ASP A 221 37.34 -0.76 -24.37
N ASP A 222 37.67 -2.03 -24.11
CA ASP A 222 37.32 -2.81 -22.93
C ASP A 222 38.27 -2.50 -21.75
N ARG A 223 38.52 -1.21 -21.50
CA ARG A 223 39.41 -0.74 -20.44
C ARG A 223 38.66 0.07 -19.40
N HIS A 224 37.82 -0.60 -18.60
CA HIS A 224 37.58 -0.28 -17.18
C HIS A 224 36.62 -1.30 -16.55
N PHE A 225 37.08 -2.53 -16.37
CA PHE A 225 36.50 -3.44 -15.38
C PHE A 225 37.65 -4.03 -14.56
N ARG A 226 37.98 -3.42 -13.43
CA ARG A 226 38.83 -4.06 -12.42
C ARG A 226 38.04 -5.23 -11.83
N PRO A 227 38.62 -6.44 -11.68
CA PRO A 227 38.03 -7.50 -10.88
C PRO A 227 37.74 -6.97 -9.47
N ALA A 228 36.59 -7.30 -8.89
CA ALA A 228 36.28 -6.92 -7.53
C ALA A 228 37.36 -7.51 -6.58
N PRO A 229 38.09 -6.68 -5.80
CA PRO A 229 39.09 -7.19 -4.87
C PRO A 229 38.42 -8.13 -3.85
N LEU A 230 38.97 -9.33 -3.67
CA LEU A 230 38.45 -10.28 -2.67
C LEU A 230 38.58 -9.73 -1.24
N ASP A 231 39.51 -8.80 -1.02
CA ASP A 231 39.74 -8.04 0.22
C ASP A 231 38.51 -7.25 0.69
N VAL A 232 37.55 -6.98 -0.20
CA VAL A 232 36.26 -6.35 0.16
C VAL A 232 35.52 -7.20 1.21
N LEU A 233 35.65 -8.53 1.18
CA LEU A 233 34.98 -9.41 2.14
C LEU A 233 35.55 -9.34 3.57
N ASP A 234 36.77 -8.84 3.74
CA ASP A 234 37.40 -8.71 5.07
C ASP A 234 36.88 -7.48 5.84
N HIS A 235 36.32 -6.50 5.11
CA HIS A 235 35.73 -5.27 5.67
C HIS A 235 34.19 -5.27 5.63
N VAL A 236 33.58 -6.38 5.21
CA VAL A 236 32.13 -6.50 4.99
C VAL A 236 31.50 -7.45 6.00
N LYS A 237 30.51 -6.93 6.75
CA LYS A 237 29.62 -7.77 7.56
C LYS A 237 28.33 -8.07 6.81
N ILE A 238 27.94 -9.35 6.77
CA ILE A 238 26.64 -9.74 6.22
C ILE A 238 25.55 -9.41 7.22
N ASN A 239 24.59 -8.60 6.79
CA ASN A 239 23.36 -8.34 7.51
C ASN A 239 22.40 -9.53 7.39
N VAL A 240 22.63 -10.54 8.21
CA VAL A 240 21.55 -11.46 8.57
C VAL A 240 20.69 -10.72 9.58
N GLU A 241 19.66 -10.01 9.11
CA GLU A 241 18.61 -9.53 10.00
C GLU A 241 18.14 -10.72 10.85
N LEU A 242 18.23 -10.56 12.15
CA LEU A 242 17.96 -11.60 13.15
C LEU A 242 16.44 -11.88 13.18
N GLU A 243 15.91 -12.52 12.14
CA GLU A 243 14.49 -12.89 12.04
C GLU A 243 14.16 -14.19 12.79
N THR A 244 15.14 -14.85 13.43
CA THR A 244 14.90 -16.13 14.12
C THR A 244 14.83 -15.96 15.65
N PRO A 245 13.88 -16.65 16.34
CA PRO A 245 13.74 -16.58 17.80
C PRO A 245 15.03 -16.90 18.56
N ILE A 246 15.83 -17.82 18.03
CA ILE A 246 17.09 -18.29 18.62
C ILE A 246 18.12 -17.18 18.63
N ALA A 247 18.16 -16.33 17.60
CA ALA A 247 19.15 -15.28 17.48
C ALA A 247 18.78 -14.02 18.29
N THR A 248 17.48 -13.73 18.46
CA THR A 248 16.97 -12.75 19.44
C THR A 248 17.27 -13.19 20.88
N LEU A 249 17.07 -14.48 21.21
CA LEU A 249 17.46 -15.01 22.51
C LEU A 249 18.98 -14.89 22.72
N ARG A 250 19.77 -15.15 21.67
CA ARG A 250 21.23 -15.07 21.70
C ARG A 250 21.71 -13.62 21.89
N SER A 251 21.07 -12.62 21.29
CA SER A 251 21.43 -11.20 21.51
C SER A 251 21.10 -10.71 22.92
N VAL A 252 20.09 -11.30 23.57
CA VAL A 252 19.74 -11.01 24.96
C VAL A 252 20.69 -11.74 25.93
N ILE A 253 21.28 -12.87 25.52
CA ILE A 253 22.05 -13.76 26.41
C ILE A 253 23.58 -13.68 26.23
N LYS A 254 24.15 -13.33 25.06
CA LYS A 254 25.62 -13.22 24.92
C LYS A 254 26.10 -12.50 23.64
N SER A 255 27.13 -11.67 23.82
CA SER A 255 27.86 -10.87 22.82
C SER A 255 29.04 -11.60 22.14
N SER A 256 28.90 -12.87 21.74
CA SER A 256 30.01 -13.55 21.06
C SER A 256 29.95 -13.38 19.54
N LYS A 257 30.94 -12.67 18.99
CA LYS A 257 31.31 -12.70 17.56
C LYS A 257 31.44 -14.16 17.11
N SER A 258 30.69 -14.57 16.09
CA SER A 258 30.90 -15.85 15.42
C SER A 258 31.72 -15.61 14.15
N ASP A 259 32.82 -16.33 14.01
CA ASP A 259 33.67 -16.36 12.82
C ASP A 259 32.85 -16.64 11.55
N LEU A 260 33.08 -15.83 10.52
CA LEU A 260 32.38 -15.87 9.24
C LEU A 260 32.79 -17.10 8.42
N SER A 261 32.08 -18.22 8.58
CA SER A 261 32.01 -19.24 7.53
C SER A 261 30.85 -18.89 6.58
N PHE A 262 31.16 -18.24 5.46
CA PHE A 262 30.16 -17.90 4.43
C PHE A 262 29.46 -19.16 3.90
N SER A 263 28.15 -19.27 4.13
CA SER A 263 27.33 -20.42 3.73
C SER A 263 26.61 -20.19 2.40
N LYS A 264 26.28 -21.27 1.67
CA LYS A 264 25.42 -21.21 0.47
C LYS A 264 24.05 -20.58 0.77
N GLN A 265 23.57 -20.67 2.01
CA GLN A 265 22.30 -20.08 2.43
C GLN A 265 22.40 -18.56 2.57
N GLU A 266 23.48 -18.05 3.17
CA GLU A 266 23.75 -16.60 3.24
C GLU A 266 23.91 -15.99 1.86
N LEU A 267 24.58 -16.68 0.92
CA LEU A 267 24.65 -16.24 -0.47
C LEU A 267 23.26 -16.09 -1.09
N ARG A 268 22.40 -17.11 -0.98
CA ARG A 268 21.01 -17.04 -1.50
C ARG A 268 20.23 -15.87 -0.90
N THR A 269 20.35 -15.65 0.41
CA THR A 269 19.68 -14.52 1.07
C THR A 269 20.22 -13.17 0.60
N ALA A 270 21.54 -13.04 0.41
CA ALA A 270 22.15 -11.82 -0.11
C ALA A 270 21.70 -11.55 -1.57
N GLU A 271 21.64 -12.58 -2.41
CA GLU A 271 21.13 -12.49 -3.79
C GLU A 271 19.68 -12.03 -3.83
N GLU A 272 18.80 -12.59 -2.98
CA GLU A 272 17.41 -12.18 -2.90
C GLU A 272 17.25 -10.71 -2.47
N LYS A 273 18.01 -10.27 -1.46
CA LYS A 273 18.00 -8.87 -0.98
C LYS A 273 18.47 -7.90 -2.07
N ILE A 274 19.58 -8.21 -2.75
CA ILE A 274 20.09 -7.36 -3.84
C ILE A 274 19.15 -7.35 -5.03
N THR A 275 18.59 -8.50 -5.42
CA THR A 275 17.59 -8.58 -6.49
C THR A 275 16.41 -7.65 -6.20
N GLN A 276 15.92 -7.65 -4.96
CA GLN A 276 14.84 -6.77 -4.53
C GLN A 276 15.26 -5.29 -4.55
N ALA A 277 16.48 -4.99 -4.10
CA ALA A 277 17.01 -3.62 -4.09
C ALA A 277 17.11 -3.04 -5.52
N PHE A 278 17.59 -3.82 -6.49
CA PHE A 278 17.64 -3.41 -7.90
C PHE A 278 16.24 -3.12 -8.49
N VAL A 279 15.23 -3.94 -8.16
CA VAL A 279 13.85 -3.73 -8.64
C VAL A 279 13.26 -2.43 -8.07
N GLU A 280 13.41 -2.19 -6.77
CA GLU A 280 12.92 -0.94 -6.14
C GLU A 280 13.69 0.29 -6.66
N PHE A 281 15.00 0.16 -6.84
CA PHE A 281 15.84 1.23 -7.38
C PHE A 281 15.44 1.59 -8.82
N TYR A 282 15.25 0.60 -9.70
CA TYR A 282 14.79 0.82 -11.06
C TYR A 282 13.42 1.53 -11.11
N ARG A 283 12.51 1.16 -10.21
CA ARG A 283 11.22 1.84 -10.05
C ARG A 283 11.38 3.30 -9.62
N LYS A 284 12.30 3.59 -8.71
CA LYS A 284 12.63 4.96 -8.27
C LYS A 284 13.09 5.83 -9.43
N LEU A 285 13.97 5.31 -10.28
CA LEU A 285 14.39 5.97 -11.51
C LEU A 285 13.21 6.21 -12.47
N GLY A 286 12.32 5.22 -12.62
CA GLY A 286 11.11 5.35 -13.46
C GLY A 286 10.16 6.46 -13.02
N LEU A 287 9.94 6.62 -11.70
CA LEU A 287 9.14 7.72 -11.16
C LEU A 287 9.82 9.08 -11.36
N LEU A 288 11.14 9.16 -11.19
CA LEU A 288 11.91 10.39 -11.40
C LEU A 288 11.90 10.83 -12.88
N LYS A 289 12.01 9.86 -13.81
CA LYS A 289 11.84 10.09 -15.25
C LYS A 289 10.45 10.63 -15.58
N SER A 290 9.41 10.05 -14.97
CA SER A 290 8.03 10.52 -15.16
C SER A 290 7.80 11.91 -14.55
N TYR A 291 8.40 12.21 -13.40
CA TYR A 291 8.36 13.55 -12.78
C TYR A 291 8.97 14.61 -13.71
N CYS A 292 10.15 14.34 -14.28
CA CYS A 292 10.81 15.24 -15.22
C CYS A 292 9.92 15.51 -16.44
N PHE A 293 9.49 14.45 -17.13
CA PHE A 293 8.65 14.53 -18.32
C PHE A 293 7.33 15.28 -18.08
N LEU A 294 6.63 14.98 -16.98
CA LEU A 294 5.35 15.62 -16.65
C LEU A 294 5.50 17.12 -16.40
N ASN A 295 6.57 17.55 -15.71
CA ASN A 295 6.80 18.97 -15.45
C ASN A 295 7.21 19.73 -16.71
N GLN A 296 8.13 19.20 -17.52
CA GLN A 296 8.45 19.79 -18.84
C GLN A 296 7.20 19.96 -19.71
N LEU A 297 6.34 18.94 -19.74
CA LEU A 297 5.07 19.01 -20.46
C LEU A 297 4.14 20.09 -19.87
N ALA A 298 4.11 20.25 -18.55
CA ALA A 298 3.34 21.30 -17.90
C ALA A 298 3.85 22.71 -18.27
N PHE A 299 5.17 22.94 -18.29
CA PHE A 299 5.79 24.20 -18.75
C PHE A 299 5.43 24.49 -20.22
N SER A 300 5.55 23.48 -21.09
CA SER A 300 5.13 23.62 -22.49
C SER A 300 3.64 23.97 -22.65
N LYS A 301 2.76 23.32 -21.90
CA LYS A 301 1.31 23.56 -21.99
C LYS A 301 0.88 24.91 -21.41
N ILE A 302 1.51 25.38 -20.33
CA ILE A 302 1.18 26.68 -19.73
C ILE A 302 1.71 27.82 -20.61
N MET A 303 2.92 27.70 -21.16
CA MET A 303 3.48 28.70 -22.07
C MET A 303 2.70 28.79 -23.39
N LYS A 304 2.34 27.66 -24.00
CA LYS A 304 1.44 27.67 -25.17
C LYS A 304 0.07 28.28 -24.87
N LYS A 305 -0.37 28.23 -23.62
CA LYS A 305 -1.62 28.88 -23.20
C LYS A 305 -1.44 30.38 -23.04
N TYR A 306 -0.31 30.81 -22.48
CA TYR A 306 0.07 32.22 -22.40
C TYR A 306 0.08 32.85 -23.80
N ASP A 307 0.85 32.29 -24.75
CA ASP A 307 0.95 32.81 -26.12
C ASP A 307 -0.44 32.93 -26.79
N LYS A 308 -1.32 31.94 -26.56
CA LYS A 308 -2.68 31.96 -27.11
C LYS A 308 -3.56 33.08 -26.51
N ILE A 309 -3.33 33.47 -25.26
CA ILE A 309 -4.11 34.50 -24.57
C ILE A 309 -3.55 35.89 -24.85
N THR A 310 -2.23 36.03 -24.83
CA THR A 310 -1.56 37.32 -24.97
C THR A 310 -1.29 37.68 -26.42
N LEU A 311 -1.32 36.69 -27.34
CA LEU A 311 -0.87 36.79 -28.73
C LEU A 311 0.61 37.18 -28.86
N ARG A 312 1.40 36.93 -27.81
CA ARG A 312 2.85 37.14 -27.76
C ARG A 312 3.57 35.81 -27.98
N ASN A 313 4.66 35.79 -28.73
CA ASN A 313 5.40 34.56 -29.07
C ASN A 313 6.48 34.19 -28.03
N ALA A 314 6.20 34.33 -26.74
CA ALA A 314 7.19 34.16 -25.67
C ALA A 314 7.51 32.69 -25.36
N SER A 315 6.63 31.74 -25.71
CA SER A 315 6.86 30.32 -25.39
C SER A 315 8.11 29.74 -26.02
N LYS A 316 8.54 30.24 -27.18
CA LYS A 316 9.74 29.75 -27.88
C LYS A 316 11.01 30.01 -27.04
N THR A 317 11.21 31.25 -26.61
CA THR A 317 12.37 31.67 -25.81
C THR A 317 12.37 30.97 -24.45
N TYR A 318 11.22 30.90 -23.77
CA TYR A 318 11.13 30.23 -22.47
C TYR A 318 11.39 28.72 -22.56
N LEU A 319 10.83 28.03 -23.56
CA LEU A 319 11.03 26.58 -23.70
C LEU A 319 12.45 26.23 -24.11
N GLN A 320 13.15 27.09 -24.85
CA GLN A 320 14.58 26.92 -25.09
C GLN A 320 15.40 26.98 -23.80
N MET A 321 15.03 27.83 -22.83
CA MET A 321 15.66 27.81 -21.50
C MET A 321 15.37 26.49 -20.78
N VAL A 322 14.10 26.06 -20.76
CA VAL A 322 13.71 24.78 -20.13
C VAL A 322 14.49 23.60 -20.73
N ASP A 323 14.62 23.55 -22.06
CA ASP A 323 15.34 22.48 -22.77
C ASP A 323 16.86 22.50 -22.47
N LYS A 324 17.45 23.68 -22.31
CA LYS A 324 18.88 23.83 -21.96
C LYS A 324 19.18 23.55 -20.49
N SER A 325 18.22 23.82 -19.60
CA SER A 325 18.38 23.62 -18.15
C SER A 325 18.68 22.16 -17.81
N TYR A 326 19.17 21.92 -16.59
CA TYR A 326 19.37 20.56 -16.07
C TYR A 326 18.08 19.70 -16.12
N LEU A 327 16.89 20.30 -16.02
CA LEU A 327 15.63 19.55 -16.16
C LEU A 327 15.43 19.05 -17.60
N GLY A 328 15.86 19.81 -18.61
CA GLY A 328 15.69 19.53 -20.04
C GLY A 328 16.77 18.63 -20.63
N SER A 329 18.03 18.88 -20.27
CA SER A 329 19.22 18.31 -20.90
C SER A 329 19.82 17.11 -20.16
N SER A 330 19.38 16.83 -18.93
CA SER A 330 19.90 15.73 -18.12
C SER A 330 19.46 14.36 -18.64
N ASP A 331 20.42 13.55 -19.07
CA ASP A 331 20.26 12.15 -19.48
C ASP A 331 20.70 11.16 -18.39
N GLU A 332 21.17 11.65 -17.25
CA GLU A 332 21.78 10.87 -16.18
C GLU A 332 20.87 9.75 -15.66
N VAL A 333 19.59 10.06 -15.40
CA VAL A 333 18.60 9.08 -14.94
C VAL A 333 18.37 8.02 -16.01
N THR A 334 18.28 8.42 -17.29
CA THR A 334 18.06 7.48 -18.41
C THR A 334 19.27 6.57 -18.61
N LYS A 335 20.48 7.10 -18.55
CA LYS A 335 21.73 6.33 -18.62
C LYS A 335 21.85 5.37 -17.44
N LEU A 336 21.53 5.83 -16.23
CA LEU A 336 21.53 5.00 -15.03
C LEU A 336 20.49 3.87 -15.10
N MET A 337 19.30 4.12 -15.64
CA MET A 337 18.32 3.07 -15.91
C MET A 337 18.87 2.00 -16.86
N GLY A 338 19.57 2.40 -17.92
CA GLY A 338 20.24 1.46 -18.84
C GLY A 338 21.27 0.60 -18.14
N ARG A 339 22.18 1.23 -17.37
CA ARG A 339 23.19 0.50 -16.56
C ARG A 339 22.57 -0.52 -15.60
N VAL A 340 21.45 -0.16 -14.97
CA VAL A 340 20.69 -1.06 -14.09
C VAL A 340 20.08 -2.24 -14.87
N GLU A 341 19.47 -1.99 -16.04
CA GLU A 341 18.93 -3.05 -16.90
C GLU A 341 20.03 -4.04 -17.30
N ASP A 342 21.18 -3.55 -17.78
CA ASP A 342 22.28 -4.38 -18.26
C ASP A 342 22.92 -5.19 -17.12
N THR A 343 23.19 -4.55 -15.98
CA THR A 343 23.73 -5.22 -14.79
C THR A 343 22.78 -6.32 -14.29
N TYR A 344 21.48 -6.02 -14.23
CA TYR A 344 20.50 -6.97 -13.76
C TYR A 344 20.35 -8.18 -14.71
N VAL A 345 20.32 -7.91 -16.02
CA VAL A 345 20.23 -8.97 -17.04
C VAL A 345 21.46 -9.87 -17.00
N LYS A 346 22.66 -9.29 -16.86
CA LYS A 346 23.93 -10.02 -16.75
C LYS A 346 23.97 -10.92 -15.50
N HIS A 347 23.64 -10.39 -14.32
CA HIS A 347 23.90 -11.07 -13.05
C HIS A 347 22.72 -11.86 -12.45
N PHE A 348 21.47 -11.59 -12.86
CA PHE A 348 20.26 -12.22 -12.30
C PHE A 348 19.35 -12.86 -13.35
N ALA A 349 19.48 -12.53 -14.64
CA ALA A 349 18.65 -13.09 -15.72
C ALA A 349 19.41 -14.02 -16.68
N ASN A 350 20.67 -14.35 -16.40
CA ASN A 350 21.54 -15.18 -17.24
C ASN A 350 21.57 -14.71 -18.70
N GLY A 351 21.66 -13.39 -18.92
CA GLY A 351 21.65 -12.79 -20.26
C GLY A 351 20.28 -12.70 -20.94
N ASN A 352 19.21 -13.27 -20.36
CA ASN A 352 17.86 -13.17 -20.94
C ASN A 352 17.22 -11.81 -20.67
N ARG A 353 17.37 -10.88 -21.62
CA ARG A 353 16.83 -9.51 -21.52
C ARG A 353 15.32 -9.47 -21.29
N ARG A 354 14.54 -10.32 -21.96
CA ARG A 354 13.08 -10.37 -21.81
C ARG A 354 12.68 -10.75 -20.38
N LYS A 355 13.35 -11.73 -19.79
CA LYS A 355 13.13 -12.16 -18.40
C LYS A 355 13.54 -11.06 -17.42
N GLY A 356 14.71 -10.44 -17.60
CA GLY A 356 15.20 -9.37 -16.74
C GLY A 356 14.29 -8.15 -16.73
N LEU A 357 13.93 -7.64 -17.91
CA LEU A 357 13.03 -6.49 -18.03
C LEU A 357 11.62 -6.78 -17.51
N LYS A 358 11.13 -8.02 -17.66
CA LYS A 358 9.84 -8.43 -17.09
C LYS A 358 9.82 -8.36 -15.57
N THR A 359 10.95 -8.62 -14.91
CA THR A 359 11.08 -8.54 -13.45
C THR A 359 11.30 -7.12 -12.96
N LEU A 360 12.12 -6.33 -13.65
CA LEU A 360 12.40 -4.93 -13.29
C LEU A 360 11.18 -4.01 -13.49
N ARG A 361 10.40 -4.23 -14.56
CA ARG A 361 9.28 -3.35 -14.90
C ARG A 361 8.01 -3.76 -14.14
N PRO A 362 7.30 -2.81 -13.51
CA PRO A 362 6.00 -3.04 -12.91
C PRO A 362 5.02 -3.68 -13.90
N GLN A 363 4.58 -4.90 -13.63
CA GLN A 363 3.49 -5.52 -14.39
C GLN A 363 2.15 -4.97 -13.87
N ALA A 364 1.44 -4.21 -14.69
CA ALA A 364 0.07 -3.82 -14.35
C ALA A 364 -0.81 -5.08 -14.26
N LYS A 365 -1.44 -5.31 -13.11
CA LYS A 365 -2.33 -6.45 -12.90
C LYS A 365 -3.53 -6.31 -13.83
N LYS A 366 -3.61 -7.15 -14.86
CA LYS A 366 -4.76 -7.17 -15.78
C LYS A 366 -6.00 -7.60 -14.99
N GLU A 367 -7.04 -6.77 -15.05
CA GLU A 367 -8.31 -7.09 -14.40
C GLU A 367 -8.92 -8.35 -15.03
N ARG A 368 -9.38 -9.29 -14.20
CA ARG A 368 -9.98 -10.54 -14.66
C ARG A 368 -11.50 -10.44 -14.60
N HIS A 369 -12.15 -10.36 -15.77
CA HIS A 369 -13.61 -10.30 -15.87
C HIS A 369 -14.33 -11.43 -15.12
N ARG A 370 -13.75 -12.64 -15.11
CA ARG A 370 -14.27 -13.80 -14.38
C ARG A 370 -14.47 -13.53 -12.87
N ILE A 371 -13.57 -12.78 -12.24
CA ILE A 371 -13.67 -12.46 -10.81
C ILE A 371 -14.88 -11.56 -10.58
N THR A 372 -15.08 -10.58 -11.47
CA THR A 372 -16.21 -9.65 -11.40
C THR A 372 -17.54 -10.38 -11.54
N PHE A 373 -17.63 -11.28 -12.52
CA PHE A 373 -18.82 -12.10 -12.74
C PHE A 373 -19.11 -12.99 -11.53
N LEU A 374 -18.12 -13.74 -11.03
CA LEU A 374 -18.32 -14.68 -9.93
C LEU A 374 -18.72 -14.00 -8.62
N TYR A 375 -18.12 -12.87 -8.25
CA TYR A 375 -18.55 -12.18 -7.04
C TYR A 375 -19.97 -11.64 -7.21
N GLY A 376 -20.32 -11.13 -8.40
CA GLY A 376 -21.66 -10.63 -8.69
C GLY A 376 -22.71 -11.75 -8.57
N PHE A 377 -22.41 -12.92 -9.12
CA PHE A 377 -23.23 -14.11 -9.00
C PHE A 377 -23.40 -14.56 -7.54
N PHE A 378 -22.29 -14.73 -6.80
CA PHE A 378 -22.34 -15.14 -5.40
C PHE A 378 -23.09 -14.14 -4.52
N SER A 379 -22.85 -12.83 -4.71
CA SER A 379 -23.60 -11.78 -4.01
C SER A 379 -25.10 -11.83 -4.33
N GLY A 380 -25.48 -12.05 -5.60
CA GLY A 380 -26.88 -12.22 -5.99
C GLY A 380 -27.53 -13.43 -5.30
N CYS A 381 -26.86 -14.57 -5.29
CA CYS A 381 -27.32 -15.77 -4.58
C CYS A 381 -27.43 -15.55 -3.07
N SER A 382 -26.45 -14.89 -2.43
CA SER A 382 -26.51 -14.55 -1.01
C SER A 382 -27.72 -13.68 -0.68
N ILE A 383 -28.02 -12.67 -1.50
CA ILE A 383 -29.20 -11.82 -1.31
C ILE A 383 -30.49 -12.65 -1.43
N ALA A 384 -30.59 -13.52 -2.44
CA ALA A 384 -31.74 -14.40 -2.62
C ALA A 384 -31.93 -15.35 -1.41
N LEU A 385 -30.84 -15.89 -0.87
CA LEU A 385 -30.88 -16.73 0.32
C LEU A 385 -31.28 -15.97 1.59
N ILE A 386 -30.82 -14.73 1.76
CA ILE A 386 -31.28 -13.87 2.86
C ILE A 386 -32.80 -13.66 2.76
N VAL A 387 -33.32 -13.33 1.57
CA VAL A 387 -34.75 -13.18 1.34
C VAL A 387 -35.48 -14.50 1.65
N ALA A 388 -34.97 -15.63 1.19
CA ALA A 388 -35.57 -16.94 1.47
C ALA A 388 -35.58 -17.30 2.97
N ILE A 389 -34.52 -16.97 3.72
CA ILE A 389 -34.47 -17.13 5.18
C ILE A 389 -35.51 -16.23 5.85
N ILE A 390 -35.60 -14.96 5.46
CA ILE A 390 -36.60 -14.01 6.00
C ILE A 390 -38.01 -14.52 5.75
N VAL A 391 -38.32 -14.92 4.51
CA VAL A 391 -39.62 -15.49 4.14
C VAL A 391 -39.90 -16.75 4.96
N SER A 392 -38.92 -17.65 5.12
CA SER A 392 -39.08 -18.87 5.91
C SER A 392 -39.37 -18.58 7.38
N ILE A 393 -38.69 -17.61 7.99
CA ILE A 393 -38.91 -17.18 9.37
C ILE A 393 -40.33 -16.65 9.57
N HIS A 394 -40.83 -15.82 8.64
CA HIS A 394 -42.16 -15.20 8.73
C HIS A 394 -43.27 -16.20 8.40
N ALA A 395 -43.18 -16.89 7.26
CA ALA A 395 -44.18 -17.84 6.80
C ALA A 395 -44.41 -18.98 7.80
N ARG A 396 -43.36 -19.39 8.52
CA ARG A 396 -43.41 -20.48 9.50
C ARG A 396 -43.49 -20.00 10.96
N ASN A 397 -43.64 -18.69 11.21
CA ASN A 397 -43.72 -18.09 12.55
C ASN A 397 -42.60 -18.57 13.54
N LEU A 398 -41.38 -18.78 13.04
CA LEU A 398 -40.29 -19.37 13.82
C LEU A 398 -39.91 -18.54 15.06
N LEU A 399 -40.15 -17.22 15.02
CA LEU A 399 -39.94 -16.30 16.15
C LEU A 399 -40.84 -16.57 17.36
N LYS A 400 -41.94 -17.32 17.17
CA LYS A 400 -42.89 -17.72 18.24
C LYS A 400 -42.84 -19.22 18.56
N SER A 401 -41.93 -19.96 17.93
CA SER A 401 -41.81 -21.41 18.12
C SER A 401 -41.21 -21.76 19.49
N GLN A 402 -41.60 -22.91 20.06
CA GLN A 402 -41.08 -23.40 21.35
C GLN A 402 -39.56 -23.70 21.30
N GLY A 403 -39.02 -24.08 20.14
CA GLY A 403 -37.58 -24.36 19.94
C GLY A 403 -36.70 -23.13 19.72
N ARG A 404 -37.28 -21.92 19.69
CA ARG A 404 -36.56 -20.67 19.36
C ARG A 404 -35.35 -20.46 20.26
N ASP A 405 -35.53 -20.51 21.57
CA ASP A 405 -34.46 -20.15 22.51
C ASP A 405 -33.31 -21.16 22.43
N GLN A 406 -33.64 -22.44 22.28
CA GLN A 406 -32.65 -23.50 22.08
C GLN A 406 -31.84 -23.28 20.78
N TYR A 407 -32.48 -22.86 19.68
CA TYR A 407 -31.78 -22.51 18.44
C TYR A 407 -30.90 -21.27 18.61
N MET A 408 -31.41 -20.23 19.26
CA MET A 408 -30.70 -18.95 19.45
C MET A 408 -29.50 -19.05 20.40
N VAL A 409 -29.52 -19.99 21.34
CA VAL A 409 -28.39 -20.24 22.25
C VAL A 409 -27.36 -21.19 21.64
N ASN A 410 -27.79 -22.20 20.87
CA ASN A 410 -26.88 -23.24 20.38
C ASN A 410 -26.41 -23.05 18.93
N ILE A 411 -27.31 -22.72 18.00
CA ILE A 411 -27.01 -22.73 16.56
C ILE A 411 -26.63 -21.35 16.04
N PHE A 412 -27.34 -20.32 16.50
CA PHE A 412 -27.08 -18.95 16.08
C PHE A 412 -25.64 -18.47 16.34
N PRO A 413 -24.99 -18.75 17.50
CA PRO A 413 -23.58 -18.37 17.72
C PRO A 413 -22.60 -19.03 16.75
N LEU A 414 -22.89 -20.25 16.29
CA LEU A 414 -22.03 -21.00 15.37
C LEU A 414 -21.99 -20.34 14.00
N TYR A 415 -23.16 -19.94 13.48
CA TYR A 415 -23.25 -19.20 12.21
C TYR A 415 -22.82 -17.73 12.33
N SER A 416 -22.98 -17.12 13.51
CA SER A 416 -22.54 -15.74 13.76
C SER A 416 -21.05 -15.55 13.51
N LEU A 417 -20.22 -16.58 13.77
CA LEU A 417 -18.78 -16.57 13.47
C LEU A 417 -18.52 -16.25 11.99
N PHE A 418 -19.20 -16.93 11.07
CA PHE A 418 -19.05 -16.66 9.64
C PHE A 418 -19.58 -15.28 9.26
N GLY A 419 -20.66 -14.84 9.91
CA GLY A 419 -21.18 -13.47 9.77
C GLY A 419 -20.12 -12.41 10.13
N TYR A 420 -19.40 -12.59 11.25
CA TYR A 420 -18.33 -11.68 11.66
C TYR A 420 -17.16 -11.67 10.68
N ILE A 421 -16.74 -12.84 10.17
CA ILE A 421 -15.67 -12.96 9.18
C ILE A 421 -16.09 -12.27 7.87
N VAL A 422 -17.29 -12.56 7.37
CA VAL A 422 -17.84 -11.97 6.14
C VAL A 422 -17.92 -10.45 6.28
N LEU A 423 -18.48 -9.94 7.38
CA LEU A 423 -18.61 -8.51 7.64
C LEU A 423 -17.25 -7.81 7.69
N HIS A 424 -16.27 -8.41 8.38
CA HIS A 424 -14.92 -7.85 8.45
C HIS A 424 -14.25 -7.82 7.06
N MET A 425 -14.43 -8.87 6.27
CA MET A 425 -13.94 -8.92 4.88
C MET A 425 -14.61 -7.88 3.98
N LEU A 426 -15.92 -7.62 4.16
CA LEU A 426 -16.63 -6.56 3.44
C LEU A 426 -16.09 -5.17 3.82
N MET A 427 -15.90 -4.92 5.12
CA MET A 427 -15.30 -3.67 5.60
C MET A 427 -13.87 -3.48 5.06
N TYR A 428 -13.06 -4.55 5.05
CA TYR A 428 -11.72 -4.50 4.48
C TYR A 428 -11.73 -4.29 2.96
N ALA A 429 -12.66 -4.91 2.23
CA ALA A 429 -12.83 -4.66 0.79
C ALA A 429 -13.22 -3.20 0.51
N GLY A 430 -14.11 -2.62 1.32
CA GLY A 430 -14.47 -1.20 1.25
C GLY A 430 -13.25 -0.31 1.49
N ASN A 431 -12.43 -0.62 2.50
CA ASN A 431 -11.17 0.06 2.75
C ASN A 431 -10.23 0.03 1.54
N VAL A 432 -9.97 -1.14 0.96
CA VAL A 432 -9.11 -1.27 -0.24
C VAL A 432 -9.68 -0.50 -1.43
N PHE A 433 -11.01 -0.52 -1.62
CA PHE A 433 -11.66 0.28 -2.65
C PHE A 433 -11.42 1.78 -2.46
N PHE A 434 -11.66 2.30 -1.25
CA PHE A 434 -11.48 3.72 -0.97
C PHE A 434 -10.00 4.12 -0.98
N TRP A 435 -9.08 3.31 -0.45
CA TRP A 435 -7.65 3.57 -0.56
C TRP A 435 -7.20 3.66 -2.03
N LYS A 436 -7.67 2.76 -2.89
CA LYS A 436 -7.40 2.83 -4.34
C LYS A 436 -8.04 4.07 -4.98
N ARG A 437 -9.29 4.41 -4.62
CA ARG A 437 -10.04 5.55 -5.15
C ARG A 437 -9.42 6.90 -4.77
N TYR A 438 -8.86 6.99 -3.58
CA TYR A 438 -8.20 8.17 -3.02
C TYR A 438 -6.68 8.13 -3.13
N ARG A 439 -6.12 7.11 -3.79
CA ARG A 439 -4.67 6.97 -4.10
C ARG A 439 -3.77 6.87 -2.86
N VAL A 440 -4.31 6.35 -1.77
CA VAL A 440 -3.54 5.95 -0.60
C VAL A 440 -2.68 4.74 -0.97
N ASN A 441 -1.36 4.87 -0.81
CA ASN A 441 -0.39 3.84 -1.17
C ASN A 441 -0.33 2.69 -0.13
N PHE A 442 -1.44 1.97 0.04
CA PHE A 442 -1.56 0.92 1.06
C PHE A 442 -0.59 -0.25 0.83
N SER A 443 -0.26 -0.56 -0.44
CA SER A 443 0.71 -1.61 -0.77
C SER A 443 2.10 -1.28 -0.24
N PHE A 444 2.51 -0.01 -0.31
CA PHE A 444 3.74 0.47 0.30
C PHE A 444 3.68 0.42 1.82
N ILE A 445 2.59 0.93 2.42
CA ILE A 445 2.40 1.00 3.87
C ILE A 445 2.44 -0.39 4.52
N PHE A 446 1.75 -1.38 3.94
CA PHE A 446 1.79 -2.77 4.45
C PHE A 446 3.02 -3.57 3.98
N GLY A 447 3.84 -3.01 3.08
CA GLY A 447 5.02 -3.68 2.57
C GLY A 447 4.74 -4.94 1.74
N PHE A 448 3.63 -4.97 1.01
CA PHE A 448 3.29 -6.10 0.13
C PHE A 448 4.32 -6.26 -0.99
N LYS A 449 4.64 -7.52 -1.34
CA LYS A 449 5.39 -7.80 -2.57
C LYS A 449 4.54 -7.38 -3.76
N GLN A 450 5.15 -6.69 -4.72
CA GLN A 450 4.44 -6.16 -5.88
C GLN A 450 3.68 -7.25 -6.65
N GLY A 451 2.39 -7.00 -6.93
CA GLY A 451 1.52 -7.92 -7.67
C GLY A 451 0.92 -9.05 -6.83
N THR A 452 1.29 -9.16 -5.55
CA THR A 452 0.72 -10.14 -4.61
C THR A 452 -0.47 -9.58 -3.82
N GLU A 453 -0.70 -8.28 -3.89
CA GLU A 453 -1.82 -7.62 -3.21
C GLU A 453 -3.17 -8.10 -3.75
N LEU A 454 -4.08 -8.36 -2.81
CA LEU A 454 -5.48 -8.62 -3.11
C LEU A 454 -6.17 -7.30 -3.42
N GLY A 455 -6.80 -7.22 -4.59
CA GLY A 455 -7.69 -6.12 -4.90
C GLY A 455 -9.02 -6.29 -4.16
N TYR A 456 -9.80 -5.20 -4.10
CA TYR A 456 -11.10 -5.20 -3.44
C TYR A 456 -12.06 -6.24 -4.04
N ARG A 457 -12.01 -6.51 -5.35
CA ARG A 457 -12.88 -7.49 -6.02
C ARG A 457 -12.55 -8.92 -5.60
N GLU A 458 -11.27 -9.23 -5.44
CA GLU A 458 -10.83 -10.54 -4.94
C GLU A 458 -11.29 -10.77 -3.50
N VAL A 459 -11.21 -9.75 -2.64
CA VAL A 459 -11.72 -9.82 -1.26
C VAL A 459 -13.25 -9.99 -1.24
N LEU A 460 -13.97 -9.24 -2.09
CA LEU A 460 -15.43 -9.38 -2.24
C LEU A 460 -15.83 -10.76 -2.74
N LEU A 461 -15.07 -11.36 -3.66
CA LEU A 461 -15.32 -12.73 -4.13
C LEU A 461 -15.21 -13.75 -2.99
N LEU A 462 -14.16 -13.65 -2.17
CA LEU A 462 -13.99 -14.55 -1.02
C LEU A 462 -15.08 -14.36 0.02
N SER A 463 -15.43 -13.10 0.31
CA SER A 463 -16.48 -12.76 1.27
C SER A 463 -17.86 -13.23 0.81
N SER A 464 -18.23 -12.98 -0.45
CA SER A 464 -19.50 -13.43 -1.04
C SER A 464 -19.58 -14.95 -1.15
N GLY A 465 -18.49 -15.64 -1.50
CA GLY A 465 -18.44 -17.09 -1.50
C GLY A 465 -18.65 -17.71 -0.11
N LEU A 466 -18.00 -17.17 0.93
CA LEU A 466 -18.21 -17.62 2.32
C LEU A 466 -19.63 -17.30 2.81
N SER A 467 -20.16 -16.12 2.46
CA SER A 467 -21.53 -15.72 2.76
C SER A 467 -22.53 -16.68 2.14
N LEU A 468 -22.35 -17.03 0.87
CA LEU A 468 -23.21 -17.98 0.16
C LEU A 468 -23.23 -19.34 0.87
N LEU A 469 -22.06 -19.89 1.19
CA LEU A 469 -21.96 -21.18 1.88
C LEU A 469 -22.58 -21.14 3.28
N ALA A 470 -22.34 -20.07 4.05
CA ALA A 470 -22.91 -19.91 5.37
C ALA A 470 -24.44 -19.79 5.33
N LEU A 471 -24.99 -18.97 4.43
CA LEU A 471 -26.43 -18.79 4.26
C LEU A 471 -27.11 -20.05 3.72
N ALA A 472 -26.44 -20.78 2.80
CA ALA A 472 -26.90 -22.08 2.34
C ALA A 472 -26.95 -23.09 3.50
N GLY A 473 -25.95 -23.08 4.38
CA GLY A 473 -25.97 -23.89 5.61
C GLY A 473 -27.15 -23.53 6.52
N VAL A 474 -27.39 -22.24 6.77
CA VAL A 474 -28.52 -21.77 7.60
C VAL A 474 -29.86 -22.22 7.01
N ILE A 475 -30.09 -22.02 5.71
CA ILE A 475 -31.38 -22.40 5.10
C ILE A 475 -31.57 -23.91 5.10
N SER A 476 -30.51 -24.70 4.80
CA SER A 476 -30.57 -26.16 4.89
C SER A 476 -30.86 -26.62 6.32
N HIS A 477 -30.31 -25.95 7.33
CA HIS A 477 -30.58 -26.25 8.73
C HIS A 477 -32.04 -25.98 9.12
N LEU A 478 -32.58 -24.83 8.69
CA LEU A 478 -33.99 -24.46 8.93
C LEU A 478 -34.97 -25.38 8.19
N ASP A 479 -34.61 -25.88 7.00
CA ASP A 479 -35.49 -26.74 6.20
C ASP A 479 -35.44 -28.21 6.66
N MET A 480 -34.24 -28.75 6.93
CA MET A 480 -34.07 -30.13 7.39
C MET A 480 -34.59 -30.39 8.81
N GLU A 481 -34.69 -29.36 9.65
CA GLU A 481 -35.34 -29.44 10.96
C GLU A 481 -36.85 -29.65 10.85
N MET A 482 -37.44 -29.20 9.74
CA MET A 482 -38.88 -29.11 9.55
C MET A 482 -39.47 -30.26 8.72
N ASP A 483 -38.69 -30.89 7.81
CA ASP A 483 -39.16 -32.02 7.00
C ASP A 483 -39.14 -33.34 7.82
N PRO A 484 -40.30 -34.01 8.02
CA PRO A 484 -40.38 -35.29 8.71
C PRO A 484 -39.49 -36.38 8.09
N ARG A 485 -39.24 -36.31 6.77
CA ARG A 485 -38.40 -37.28 6.04
C ARG A 485 -36.91 -37.11 6.31
N THR A 486 -36.46 -35.92 6.70
CA THR A 486 -35.05 -35.62 6.96
C THR A 486 -34.64 -35.80 8.42
N LYS A 487 -35.55 -36.22 9.32
CA LYS A 487 -35.23 -36.50 10.73
C LYS A 487 -34.11 -37.53 10.92
N SER A 488 -33.98 -38.49 10.01
CA SER A 488 -32.87 -39.47 9.99
C SER A 488 -31.50 -38.82 9.80
N PHE A 489 -31.43 -37.65 9.17
CA PHE A 489 -30.21 -36.90 8.90
C PHE A 489 -29.93 -35.78 9.91
N ARG A 490 -30.69 -35.69 11.00
CA ARG A 490 -30.55 -34.62 12.02
C ARG A 490 -29.10 -34.45 12.48
N THR A 491 -28.38 -35.53 12.73
CA THR A 491 -26.96 -35.45 13.15
C THR A 491 -26.07 -34.81 12.09
N LEU A 492 -26.31 -35.06 10.79
CA LEU A 492 -25.55 -34.40 9.71
C LEU A 492 -25.88 -32.90 9.65
N THR A 493 -27.14 -32.53 9.85
CA THR A 493 -27.59 -31.13 9.87
C THR A 493 -26.88 -30.31 10.96
N GLU A 494 -26.78 -30.85 12.18
CA GLU A 494 -26.09 -30.19 13.30
C GLU A 494 -24.57 -30.05 13.08
N LEU A 495 -23.99 -30.86 12.18
CA LEU A 495 -22.57 -30.83 11.83
C LEU A 495 -22.23 -29.83 10.71
N ILE A 496 -23.22 -29.26 10.02
CA ILE A 496 -22.99 -28.30 8.91
C ILE A 496 -22.09 -27.11 9.32
N PRO A 497 -22.32 -26.42 10.46
CA PRO A 497 -21.46 -25.31 10.88
C PRO A 497 -20.01 -25.77 11.12
N LEU A 498 -19.82 -26.94 11.73
CA LEU A 498 -18.50 -27.52 11.98
C LEU A 498 -17.79 -27.88 10.67
N PHE A 499 -18.50 -28.50 9.73
CA PHE A 499 -17.96 -28.81 8.41
C PHE A 499 -17.49 -27.53 7.70
N LEU A 500 -18.30 -26.47 7.71
CA LEU A 500 -17.93 -25.19 7.12
C LEU A 500 -16.70 -24.57 7.80
N LEU A 501 -16.59 -24.66 9.13
CA LEU A 501 -15.42 -24.21 9.88
C LEU A 501 -14.15 -24.99 9.46
N ILE A 502 -14.24 -26.32 9.36
CA ILE A 502 -13.14 -27.18 8.91
C ILE A 502 -12.72 -26.81 7.48
N VAL A 503 -13.66 -26.55 6.58
CA VAL A 503 -13.35 -26.09 5.20
C VAL A 503 -12.62 -24.76 5.22
N VAL A 504 -13.07 -23.77 6.01
CA VAL A 504 -12.40 -22.46 6.13
C VAL A 504 -10.98 -22.61 6.69
N LEU A 505 -10.78 -23.43 7.72
CA LEU A 505 -9.46 -23.68 8.30
C LEU A 505 -8.55 -24.43 7.31
N SER A 506 -9.07 -25.46 6.64
CA SER A 506 -8.35 -26.22 5.62
C SER A 506 -7.90 -25.33 4.48
N VAL A 507 -8.78 -24.46 3.96
CA VAL A 507 -8.42 -23.48 2.93
C VAL A 507 -7.39 -22.49 3.46
N THR A 508 -7.49 -22.05 4.71
CA THR A 508 -6.54 -21.08 5.28
C THR A 508 -5.13 -21.65 5.36
N PHE A 509 -4.97 -22.85 5.91
CA PHE A 509 -3.67 -23.50 6.12
C PHE A 509 -3.17 -24.35 4.93
N CYS A 510 -3.94 -24.48 3.85
CA CYS A 510 -3.59 -25.30 2.70
C CYS A 510 -2.24 -24.86 2.06
N PRO A 511 -1.23 -25.75 1.96
CA PRO A 511 0.08 -25.40 1.41
C PRO A 511 0.08 -25.26 -0.12
N PHE A 512 -0.94 -25.81 -0.80
CA PHE A 512 -1.03 -25.79 -2.26
C PHE A 512 -1.40 -24.40 -2.80
N ASN A 513 -1.15 -24.16 -4.09
CA ASN A 513 -1.46 -22.91 -4.80
C ASN A 513 -2.97 -22.73 -5.07
N LEU A 514 -3.81 -23.05 -4.08
CA LEU A 514 -5.24 -22.83 -4.07
C LEU A 514 -5.54 -21.47 -3.41
N ILE A 515 -6.52 -20.72 -3.91
CA ILE A 515 -7.09 -19.51 -3.28
C ILE A 515 -6.00 -18.56 -2.70
N TYR A 516 -5.33 -17.79 -3.55
CA TYR A 516 -4.42 -16.71 -3.14
C TYR A 516 -3.38 -17.08 -2.06
N ARG A 517 -2.60 -18.15 -2.28
CA ARG A 517 -1.58 -18.67 -1.34
C ARG A 517 -0.71 -17.58 -0.70
N SER A 518 -0.15 -16.66 -1.49
CA SER A 518 0.73 -15.60 -0.99
C SER A 518 0.07 -14.76 0.12
N SER A 519 -1.20 -14.44 -0.04
CA SER A 519 -1.95 -13.62 0.92
C SER A 519 -2.33 -14.43 2.17
N ARG A 520 -2.65 -15.72 2.02
CA ARG A 520 -2.92 -16.62 3.15
C ARG A 520 -1.69 -16.79 4.04
N PHE A 521 -0.54 -17.08 3.44
CA PHE A 521 0.72 -17.21 4.19
C PHE A 521 1.20 -15.88 4.79
N PHE A 522 0.90 -14.75 4.15
CA PHE A 522 1.12 -13.44 4.76
C PHE A 522 0.29 -13.27 6.03
N LEU A 523 -1.01 -13.59 5.99
CA LEU A 523 -1.87 -13.54 7.17
C LEU A 523 -1.37 -14.48 8.28
N ILE A 524 -1.03 -15.73 7.94
CA ILE A 524 -0.49 -16.71 8.89
C ILE A 524 0.80 -16.20 9.54
N ARG A 525 1.72 -15.63 8.75
CA ARG A 525 2.96 -15.03 9.26
C ARG A 525 2.67 -13.90 10.25
N CYS A 526 1.78 -12.97 9.91
CA CYS A 526 1.41 -11.89 10.81
C CYS A 526 0.72 -12.40 12.09
N VAL A 527 -0.18 -13.39 11.99
CA VAL A 527 -0.79 -14.02 13.18
C VAL A 527 0.28 -14.65 14.06
N PHE A 528 1.24 -15.36 13.46
CA PHE A 528 2.34 -15.98 14.18
C PHE A 528 3.24 -14.94 14.87
N HIS A 529 3.61 -13.86 14.18
CA HIS A 529 4.34 -12.73 14.79
C HIS A 529 3.56 -12.08 15.93
N CYS A 530 2.22 -11.97 15.83
CA CYS A 530 1.39 -11.46 16.92
C CYS A 530 1.43 -12.35 18.16
N VAL A 531 1.29 -13.67 17.98
CA VAL A 531 1.35 -14.65 19.09
C VAL A 531 2.75 -14.67 19.71
N CYS A 532 3.79 -14.60 18.88
CA CYS A 532 5.18 -14.59 19.30
C CYS A 532 5.76 -13.17 19.41
N ALA A 533 4.92 -12.14 19.68
CA ALA A 533 5.32 -10.74 19.68
C ALA A 533 6.58 -10.40 20.49
N PRO A 534 6.89 -11.04 21.65
CA PRO A 534 8.16 -10.80 22.35
C PRO A 534 9.41 -11.16 21.53
N LEU A 535 9.30 -12.11 20.60
CA LEU A 535 10.43 -12.77 19.92
C LEU A 535 10.74 -12.16 18.56
N TYR A 536 9.79 -11.43 17.97
CA TYR A 536 9.89 -10.86 16.62
C TYR A 536 9.79 -9.34 16.66
N LYS A 537 10.50 -8.67 15.75
CA LYS A 537 10.36 -7.22 15.54
C LYS A 537 8.93 -6.91 15.09
N VAL A 538 8.28 -5.97 15.77
CA VAL A 538 6.89 -5.62 15.48
C VAL A 538 6.83 -4.69 14.27
N THR A 539 6.30 -5.19 13.15
CA THR A 539 6.10 -4.39 11.94
C THR A 539 4.71 -3.74 11.90
N LEU A 540 4.51 -2.80 10.97
CA LEU A 540 3.21 -2.14 10.80
C LEU A 540 2.05 -3.12 10.52
N PRO A 541 2.19 -4.10 9.60
CA PRO A 541 1.18 -5.14 9.42
C PRO A 541 0.85 -5.92 10.70
N ASP A 542 1.85 -6.23 11.53
CA ASP A 542 1.67 -7.06 12.73
C ASP A 542 0.81 -6.34 13.77
N PHE A 543 1.13 -5.07 14.07
CA PHE A 543 0.31 -4.32 15.02
C PHE A 543 -1.05 -3.92 14.44
N PHE A 544 -1.14 -3.67 13.13
CA PHE A 544 -2.41 -3.36 12.46
C PHE A 544 -3.36 -4.57 12.51
N LEU A 545 -2.85 -5.78 12.28
CA LEU A 545 -3.60 -7.02 12.42
C LEU A 545 -4.05 -7.22 13.87
N ALA A 546 -3.15 -7.04 14.84
CA ALA A 546 -3.50 -7.19 16.24
C ALA A 546 -4.62 -6.20 16.68
N ASP A 547 -4.64 -4.98 16.13
CA ASP A 547 -5.76 -4.03 16.33
C ASP A 547 -7.07 -4.51 15.70
N GLN A 548 -7.03 -5.31 14.62
CA GLN A 548 -8.23 -5.98 14.11
C GLN A 548 -8.74 -7.05 15.08
N LEU A 549 -7.82 -7.82 15.69
CA LEU A 549 -8.17 -8.88 16.63
C LEU A 549 -8.89 -8.34 17.88
N THR A 550 -8.56 -7.13 18.34
CA THR A 550 -9.27 -6.52 19.49
C THR A 550 -10.75 -6.30 19.22
N SER A 551 -11.13 -6.10 17.97
CA SER A 551 -12.52 -5.92 17.54
C SER A 551 -13.20 -7.25 17.18
N GLN A 552 -12.51 -8.39 17.36
CA GLN A 552 -12.99 -9.74 17.05
C GLN A 552 -13.15 -10.62 18.30
N VAL A 553 -13.19 -10.04 19.51
CA VAL A 553 -13.37 -10.78 20.77
C VAL A 553 -14.58 -11.72 20.72
N GLN A 554 -15.69 -11.30 20.11
CA GLN A 554 -16.87 -12.16 20.00
C GLN A 554 -16.67 -13.35 19.04
N ALA A 555 -15.86 -13.19 18.00
CA ALA A 555 -15.51 -14.31 17.11
C ALA A 555 -14.63 -15.34 17.84
N PHE A 556 -13.68 -14.88 18.68
CA PHE A 556 -12.91 -15.78 19.54
C PHE A 556 -13.79 -16.54 20.54
N ARG A 557 -14.77 -15.87 21.16
CA ARG A 557 -15.77 -16.52 22.03
C ARG A 557 -16.66 -17.50 21.27
N SER A 558 -17.00 -17.21 20.01
CA SER A 558 -17.70 -18.18 19.15
C SER A 558 -16.83 -19.42 18.91
N LEU A 559 -15.52 -19.28 18.65
CA LEU A 559 -14.60 -20.41 18.48
C LEU A 559 -14.47 -21.25 19.76
N GLU A 560 -14.39 -20.61 20.92
CA GLU A 560 -14.48 -21.28 22.22
C GLU A 560 -15.79 -22.07 22.37
N PHE A 561 -16.91 -21.47 21.97
CA PHE A 561 -18.21 -22.13 21.99
C PHE A 561 -18.30 -23.32 21.03
N TYR A 562 -17.63 -23.30 19.87
CA TYR A 562 -17.51 -24.49 19.00
C TYR A 562 -16.87 -25.67 19.73
N ILE A 563 -15.79 -25.42 20.47
CA ILE A 563 -15.10 -26.45 21.27
C ILE A 563 -16.05 -27.01 22.31
N CYS A 564 -16.78 -26.13 23.02
CA CYS A 564 -17.68 -26.59 24.06
C CYS A 564 -18.90 -27.35 23.51
N TYR A 565 -19.57 -26.82 22.48
CA TYR A 565 -20.79 -27.39 21.93
C TYR A 565 -20.57 -28.78 21.29
N TYR A 566 -19.51 -28.95 20.50
CA TYR A 566 -19.22 -30.23 19.83
C TYR A 566 -18.35 -31.18 20.66
N GLY A 567 -17.51 -30.67 21.57
CA GLY A 567 -16.58 -31.48 22.36
C GLY A 567 -17.11 -31.87 23.75
N TRP A 568 -17.85 -30.98 24.41
CA TRP A 568 -18.35 -31.17 25.79
C TRP A 568 -19.87 -31.33 25.86
N GLY A 569 -20.61 -30.67 24.96
CA GLY A 569 -22.06 -30.70 24.89
C GLY A 569 -22.64 -31.89 24.13
N ASN A 570 -23.96 -32.09 24.24
CA ASN A 570 -24.71 -33.03 23.42
C ASN A 570 -25.31 -32.29 22.22
N PHE A 571 -24.50 -32.11 21.18
CA PHE A 571 -24.92 -31.41 19.96
C PHE A 571 -26.11 -32.07 19.26
N LYS A 572 -26.29 -33.40 19.39
CA LYS A 572 -27.43 -34.12 18.79
C LYS A 572 -28.77 -33.67 19.39
N GLU A 573 -28.77 -33.35 20.67
CA GLU A 573 -29.94 -32.89 21.43
C GLU A 573 -30.00 -31.36 21.56
N ARG A 574 -29.02 -30.64 21.00
CA ARG A 574 -28.84 -29.18 21.17
C ARG A 574 -28.86 -28.78 22.66
N SER A 575 -28.18 -29.54 23.49
CA SER A 575 -28.02 -29.25 24.91
C SER A 575 -26.53 -29.10 25.24
N ASN A 576 -26.21 -28.11 26.06
CA ASN A 576 -24.85 -27.88 26.54
C ASN A 576 -24.91 -27.35 27.98
N THR A 577 -23.98 -27.79 28.81
CA THR A 577 -23.80 -27.34 30.21
C THR A 577 -22.55 -26.46 30.35
N CYS A 578 -22.12 -25.83 29.25
CA CYS A 578 -20.90 -25.04 29.18
C CYS A 578 -20.91 -23.91 30.21
N GLU A 579 -22.01 -23.16 30.28
CA GLU A 579 -22.13 -22.00 31.19
C GLU A 579 -22.19 -22.39 32.67
N GLU A 580 -22.42 -23.65 32.99
CA GLU A 580 -22.43 -24.16 34.37
C GLU A 580 -21.02 -24.47 34.88
N SER A 581 -20.10 -24.81 33.97
CA SER A 581 -18.71 -25.13 34.28
C SER A 581 -17.90 -23.91 34.69
N GLU A 582 -17.24 -23.97 35.85
CA GLU A 582 -16.30 -22.92 36.28
C GLU A 582 -15.11 -22.79 35.32
N VAL A 583 -14.67 -23.90 34.70
CA VAL A 583 -13.57 -23.89 33.72
C VAL A 583 -13.96 -23.05 32.51
N TYR A 584 -15.17 -23.22 31.99
CA TYR A 584 -15.66 -22.46 30.84
C TYR A 584 -15.81 -20.97 31.17
N LYS A 585 -16.28 -20.62 32.37
CA LYS A 585 -16.35 -19.20 32.81
C LYS A 585 -14.98 -18.54 32.86
N VAL A 586 -13.96 -19.26 33.32
CA VAL A 586 -12.56 -18.78 33.32
C VAL A 586 -12.04 -18.63 31.88
N LEU A 587 -12.23 -19.64 31.03
CA LEU A 587 -11.82 -19.58 29.62
C LEU A 587 -12.50 -18.41 28.88
N TYR A 588 -13.77 -18.15 29.15
CA TYR A 588 -14.54 -17.06 28.54
C TYR A 588 -13.96 -15.66 28.84
N ILE A 589 -13.30 -15.52 30.00
CA ILE A 589 -12.55 -14.33 30.40
C ILE A 589 -11.19 -14.32 29.67
N VAL A 590 -10.43 -15.42 29.75
CA VAL A 590 -9.09 -15.52 29.14
C VAL A 590 -9.13 -15.24 27.65
N VAL A 591 -10.06 -15.85 26.92
CA VAL A 591 -10.25 -15.68 25.48
C VAL A 591 -10.52 -14.21 25.10
N ALA A 592 -11.24 -13.48 25.95
CA ALA A 592 -11.49 -12.05 25.74
C ALA A 592 -10.28 -11.15 25.99
N ILE A 593 -9.32 -11.60 26.80
CA ILE A 593 -8.09 -10.88 27.13
C ILE A 593 -7.03 -11.03 26.03
N ILE A 594 -6.97 -12.20 25.38
CA ILE A 594 -5.91 -12.56 24.40
C ILE A 594 -5.60 -11.43 23.40
N PRO A 595 -6.58 -10.83 22.68
CA PRO A 595 -6.26 -9.81 21.68
C PRO A 595 -5.61 -8.55 22.26
N TYR A 596 -6.04 -8.13 23.46
CA TYR A 596 -5.49 -6.96 24.14
C TYR A 596 -4.11 -7.25 24.74
N TRP A 597 -3.89 -8.47 25.23
CA TRP A 597 -2.59 -8.92 25.72
C TRP A 597 -1.54 -8.91 24.61
N ILE A 598 -1.88 -9.41 23.42
CA ILE A 598 -1.00 -9.35 22.24
C ILE A 598 -0.56 -7.90 21.98
N ARG A 599 -1.49 -6.93 21.97
CA ARG A 599 -1.16 -5.51 21.76
C ARG A 599 -0.29 -4.95 22.88
N PHE A 600 -0.60 -5.25 24.14
CA PHE A 600 0.18 -4.82 25.29
C PHE A 600 1.65 -5.26 25.17
N VAL A 601 1.87 -6.54 24.86
CA VAL A 601 3.22 -7.12 24.69
C VAL A 601 3.94 -6.52 23.48
N GLN A 602 3.26 -6.31 22.35
CA GLN A 602 3.84 -5.61 21.19
C GLN A 602 4.29 -4.19 21.55
N CYS A 603 3.49 -3.44 22.30
CA CYS A 603 3.83 -2.09 22.75
C CYS A 603 5.05 -2.10 23.69
N LEU A 604 5.12 -3.05 24.60
CA LEU A 604 6.28 -3.21 25.50
C LEU A 604 7.55 -3.54 24.71
N ARG A 605 7.48 -4.43 23.71
CA ARG A 605 8.61 -4.75 22.83
C ARG A 605 9.13 -3.51 22.11
N ARG A 606 8.23 -2.71 21.53
CA ARG A 606 8.60 -1.47 20.84
C ARG A 606 9.14 -0.40 21.79
N LEU A 607 8.64 -0.32 23.02
CA LEU A 607 9.21 0.56 24.05
C LEU A 607 10.66 0.19 24.35
N VAL A 608 10.97 -1.11 24.47
CA VAL A 608 12.35 -1.58 24.73
C VAL A 608 13.27 -1.35 23.53
N GLU A 609 12.79 -1.59 22.31
CA GLU A 609 13.59 -1.43 21.08
C GLU A 609 13.79 0.03 20.66
N GLU A 610 12.70 0.81 20.59
CA GLU A 610 12.70 2.17 20.04
C GLU A 610 12.94 3.24 21.12
N LYS A 611 12.81 2.88 22.41
CA LYS A 611 12.94 3.79 23.58
C LYS A 611 12.02 5.02 23.53
N ASP A 612 10.93 4.93 22.78
CA ASP A 612 9.91 5.99 22.66
C ASP A 612 8.80 5.79 23.70
N THR A 613 8.58 6.80 24.54
CA THR A 613 7.59 6.81 25.62
C THR A 613 6.15 6.69 25.10
N ALA A 614 5.89 7.09 23.84
CA ALA A 614 4.59 6.93 23.22
C ALA A 614 4.14 5.45 23.17
N HIS A 615 5.08 4.52 22.99
CA HIS A 615 4.76 3.08 23.00
C HIS A 615 4.36 2.59 24.40
N GLY A 616 4.98 3.13 25.45
CA GLY A 616 4.61 2.84 26.83
C GLY A 616 3.20 3.31 27.17
N LEU A 617 2.84 4.53 26.75
CA LEU A 617 1.47 5.05 26.90
C LEU A 617 0.44 4.20 26.13
N ASN A 618 0.80 3.73 24.93
CA ASN A 618 -0.05 2.83 24.17
C ASN A 618 -0.22 1.48 24.89
N GLY A 619 0.85 0.96 25.50
CA GLY A 619 0.79 -0.22 26.37
C GLY A 619 -0.18 -0.03 27.53
N LEU A 620 -0.07 1.09 28.25
CA LEU A 620 -0.96 1.40 29.38
C LEU A 620 -2.45 1.45 28.98
N LYS A 621 -2.75 1.98 27.78
CA LYS A 621 -4.11 1.95 27.20
C LYS A 621 -4.65 0.53 27.08
N TYR A 622 -3.87 -0.41 26.53
CA TYR A 622 -4.32 -1.80 26.39
C TYR A 622 -4.39 -2.51 27.75
N PHE A 623 -3.48 -2.22 28.68
CA PHE A 623 -3.55 -2.72 30.05
C PHE A 623 -4.84 -2.26 30.77
N SER A 624 -5.19 -0.97 30.66
CA SER A 624 -6.46 -0.44 31.17
C SER A 624 -7.68 -1.15 30.56
N THR A 625 -7.62 -1.48 29.26
CA THR A 625 -8.68 -2.23 28.57
C THR A 625 -8.80 -3.66 29.09
N ILE A 626 -7.68 -4.35 29.35
CA ILE A 626 -7.67 -5.68 29.97
C ILE A 626 -8.35 -5.63 31.34
N ALA A 627 -7.98 -4.68 32.19
CA ALA A 627 -8.60 -4.51 33.51
C ALA A 627 -10.13 -4.30 33.39
N ALA A 628 -10.56 -3.42 32.48
CA ALA A 628 -11.98 -3.16 32.24
C ALA A 628 -12.75 -4.40 31.77
N VAL A 629 -12.20 -5.15 30.81
CA VAL A 629 -12.84 -6.38 30.28
C VAL A 629 -12.96 -7.44 31.37
N THR A 630 -11.91 -7.64 32.17
CA THR A 630 -11.90 -8.63 33.27
C THR A 630 -12.94 -8.27 34.33
N ILE A 631 -12.89 -7.06 34.87
CA ILE A 631 -13.79 -6.61 35.95
C ILE A 631 -15.25 -6.63 35.49
N ARG A 632 -15.53 -6.14 34.27
CA ARG A 632 -16.89 -6.17 33.70
C ARG A 632 -17.41 -7.59 33.51
N THR A 633 -16.57 -8.51 33.05
CA THR A 633 -16.98 -9.91 32.84
C THR A 633 -17.22 -10.62 34.17
N ILE A 634 -16.35 -10.41 35.18
CA ILE A 634 -16.56 -10.91 36.55
C ILE A 634 -17.87 -10.39 37.12
N TYR A 635 -18.15 -9.08 37.01
CA TYR A 635 -19.42 -8.49 37.44
C TYR A 635 -20.62 -9.14 36.75
N SER A 636 -20.51 -9.49 35.46
CA SER A 636 -21.60 -10.13 34.72
C SER A 636 -21.87 -11.58 35.14
N HIS A 637 -20.86 -12.29 35.64
CA HIS A 637 -20.99 -13.69 36.10
C HIS A 637 -21.33 -13.82 37.59
N GLN A 638 -21.18 -12.74 38.38
CA GLN A 638 -21.57 -12.80 39.79
C GLN A 638 -23.08 -12.94 39.96
N LYS A 639 -23.47 -13.91 40.81
CA LYS A 639 -24.87 -14.16 41.19
C LYS A 639 -25.46 -12.97 41.97
N GLN A 640 -24.68 -12.32 42.83
CA GLN A 640 -25.09 -11.13 43.58
C GLN A 640 -24.42 -9.89 43.01
N LYS A 641 -25.19 -9.02 42.34
CA LYS A 641 -24.67 -7.77 41.78
C LYS A 641 -24.51 -6.72 42.88
N THR A 642 -23.31 -6.59 43.45
CA THR A 642 -23.03 -5.54 44.45
C THR A 642 -22.78 -4.18 43.79
N LYS A 643 -23.10 -3.10 44.51
CA LYS A 643 -22.82 -1.73 44.05
C LYS A 643 -21.31 -1.49 43.83
N THR A 644 -20.46 -2.10 44.65
CA THR A 644 -18.99 -1.97 44.53
C THR A 644 -18.47 -2.50 43.21
N TRP A 645 -18.89 -3.70 42.78
CA TRP A 645 -18.46 -4.26 41.50
C TRP A 645 -19.00 -3.47 40.31
N LEU A 646 -20.21 -2.93 40.41
CA LEU A 646 -20.78 -2.05 39.38
C LEU A 646 -19.97 -0.76 39.23
N VAL A 647 -19.66 -0.08 40.35
CA VAL A 647 -18.87 1.16 40.34
C VAL A 647 -17.47 0.90 39.77
N LEU A 648 -16.82 -0.20 40.18
CA LEU A 648 -15.51 -0.57 39.68
C LEU A 648 -15.53 -0.90 38.17
N ALA A 649 -16.52 -1.67 37.72
CA ALA A 649 -16.70 -1.98 36.30
C ALA A 649 -16.99 -0.73 35.46
N ALA A 650 -17.79 0.20 35.98
CA ALA A 650 -18.12 1.46 35.33
C ALA A 650 -16.90 2.39 35.23
N ALA A 651 -16.17 2.58 36.34
CA ALA A 651 -14.98 3.43 36.39
C ALA A 651 -13.89 2.93 35.43
N THR A 652 -13.55 1.64 35.50
CA THR A 652 -12.51 1.05 34.65
C THR A 652 -12.91 1.04 33.18
N SER A 653 -14.18 0.74 32.85
CA SER A 653 -14.68 0.82 31.47
C SER A 653 -14.72 2.26 30.94
N GLY A 654 -15.05 3.25 31.79
CA GLY A 654 -15.03 4.66 31.45
C GLY A 654 -13.62 5.14 31.09
N ILE A 655 -12.63 4.85 31.93
CA ILE A 655 -11.22 5.17 31.68
C ILE A 655 -10.72 4.50 30.39
N ALA A 656 -11.00 3.21 30.22
CA ALA A 656 -10.61 2.47 29.00
C ALA A 656 -11.27 3.07 27.75
N THR A 657 -12.54 3.50 27.82
CA THR A 657 -13.27 4.14 26.72
C THR A 657 -12.67 5.50 26.37
N MET A 658 -12.42 6.35 27.37
CA MET A 658 -11.89 7.70 27.16
C MET A 658 -10.49 7.66 26.56
N THR A 659 -9.58 6.87 27.14
CA THR A 659 -8.19 6.72 26.65
C THR A 659 -8.16 6.13 25.25
N SER A 660 -8.97 5.12 24.98
CA SER A 660 -9.16 4.54 23.65
C SER A 660 -9.68 5.53 22.62
N THR A 661 -10.71 6.30 22.97
CA THR A 661 -11.34 7.26 22.04
C THR A 661 -10.39 8.40 21.70
N TYR A 662 -9.66 8.89 22.70
CA TYR A 662 -8.59 9.84 22.50
C TYR A 662 -7.53 9.29 21.54
N TRP A 663 -7.09 8.05 21.76
CA TRP A 663 -6.07 7.42 20.92
C TRP A 663 -6.50 7.32 19.46
N ASP A 664 -7.71 6.81 19.22
CA ASP A 664 -8.25 6.65 17.86
C ASP A 664 -8.33 8.00 17.12
N ILE A 665 -8.84 9.06 17.76
CA ILE A 665 -9.09 10.35 17.09
C ILE A 665 -7.81 11.18 16.97
N VAL A 666 -7.03 11.28 18.05
CA VAL A 666 -5.88 12.19 18.13
C VAL A 666 -4.62 11.54 17.58
N ILE A 667 -4.29 10.33 18.02
CA ILE A 667 -3.02 9.70 17.69
C ILE A 667 -3.12 8.97 16.34
N ASP A 668 -4.11 8.10 16.20
CA ASP A 668 -4.23 7.24 15.01
C ASP A 668 -4.68 8.03 13.78
N TRP A 669 -5.68 8.90 13.91
CA TRP A 669 -6.18 9.72 12.80
C TRP A 669 -5.47 11.07 12.67
N GLY A 670 -4.74 11.52 13.69
CA GLY A 670 -4.05 12.82 13.66
C GLY A 670 -5.00 14.02 13.69
N LEU A 671 -6.22 13.87 14.21
CA LEU A 671 -7.23 14.94 14.28
C LEU A 671 -7.19 15.66 15.65
N LEU A 672 -8.13 16.59 15.86
CA LEU A 672 -8.19 17.51 17.01
C LEU A 672 -6.98 18.44 17.13
N ASN A 673 -6.29 18.71 16.02
CA ASN A 673 -5.22 19.71 15.99
C ASN A 673 -5.81 21.14 16.06
N ARG A 674 -5.52 21.87 17.14
CA ARG A 674 -6.00 23.25 17.34
C ARG A 674 -5.25 24.28 16.48
N ASN A 675 -4.04 23.94 16.03
CA ASN A 675 -3.15 24.85 15.31
C ASN A 675 -3.26 24.72 13.77
N SER A 676 -4.28 24.01 13.29
CA SER A 676 -4.52 23.74 11.88
C SER A 676 -5.40 24.82 11.24
N THR A 677 -5.19 25.07 9.95
CA THR A 677 -6.06 25.94 9.13
C THR A 677 -7.50 25.43 9.06
N ASN A 678 -7.68 24.11 9.22
CA ASN A 678 -8.98 23.48 9.38
C ASN A 678 -9.21 23.24 10.88
N PRO A 679 -10.17 23.93 11.54
CA PRO A 679 -10.42 23.74 12.97
C PRO A 679 -10.57 22.26 13.33
N TRP A 680 -9.78 21.77 14.29
CA TRP A 680 -9.81 20.38 14.77
C TRP A 680 -9.51 19.27 13.74
N LEU A 681 -9.14 19.61 12.51
CA LEU A 681 -8.74 18.66 11.48
C LEU A 681 -7.28 18.89 11.08
N ARG A 682 -6.72 18.04 10.20
CA ARG A 682 -5.39 18.26 9.60
C ARG A 682 -5.46 19.29 8.47
N ASP A 683 -4.34 19.93 8.16
CA ASP A 683 -4.24 20.84 7.01
C ASP A 683 -4.42 20.10 5.67
N LYS A 684 -3.79 18.93 5.57
CA LYS A 684 -3.90 18.03 4.41
C LYS A 684 -4.93 16.95 4.71
N LEU A 685 -5.91 16.82 3.81
CA LEU A 685 -7.00 15.85 3.87
C LEU A 685 -7.12 15.15 2.52
N VAL A 686 -7.15 13.83 2.49
CA VAL A 686 -7.26 13.07 1.23
C VAL A 686 -8.72 13.03 0.76
N VAL A 687 -9.66 12.90 1.70
CA VAL A 687 -11.10 13.03 1.41
C VAL A 687 -11.46 14.51 1.25
N PRO A 688 -12.05 14.94 0.11
CA PRO A 688 -12.37 16.35 -0.13
C PRO A 688 -13.40 16.95 0.84
N HIS A 689 -14.33 16.13 1.32
CA HIS A 689 -15.45 16.59 2.14
C HIS A 689 -15.10 16.54 3.64
N LYS A 690 -14.92 17.72 4.26
CA LYS A 690 -14.59 17.87 5.68
C LYS A 690 -15.63 17.23 6.62
N GLY A 691 -16.91 17.28 6.25
CA GLY A 691 -18.01 16.68 7.03
C GLY A 691 -17.84 15.18 7.31
N VAL A 692 -17.13 14.46 6.43
CA VAL A 692 -16.86 13.02 6.60
C VAL A 692 -15.99 12.75 7.83
N TYR A 693 -15.02 13.63 8.12
CA TYR A 693 -14.14 13.48 9.29
C TYR A 693 -14.90 13.73 10.60
N TYR A 694 -15.70 14.80 10.65
CA TYR A 694 -16.52 15.08 11.83
C TYR A 694 -17.56 13.99 12.09
N ALA A 695 -18.22 13.51 11.03
CA ALA A 695 -19.14 12.38 11.13
C ALA A 695 -18.43 11.12 11.64
N ALA A 696 -17.22 10.83 11.14
CA ALA A 696 -16.42 9.70 11.60
C ALA A 696 -16.01 9.83 13.08
N MET A 697 -15.65 11.04 13.54
CA MET A 697 -15.32 11.30 14.94
C MET A 697 -16.52 11.03 15.85
N VAL A 698 -17.68 11.60 15.53
CA VAL A 698 -18.91 11.39 16.30
C VAL A 698 -19.31 9.92 16.28
N LEU A 699 -19.29 9.28 15.11
CA LEU A 699 -19.64 7.87 14.96
C LEU A 699 -18.68 6.96 15.73
N ASN A 700 -17.37 7.25 15.75
CA ASN A 700 -16.42 6.49 16.55
C ASN A 700 -16.73 6.61 18.05
N CYS A 701 -17.01 7.82 18.56
CA CYS A 701 -17.42 8.01 19.96
C CYS A 701 -18.69 7.21 20.30
N VAL A 702 -19.74 7.30 19.47
CA VAL A 702 -21.02 6.61 19.69
C VAL A 702 -20.84 5.09 19.65
N LEU A 703 -20.17 4.55 18.63
CA LEU A 703 -19.94 3.10 18.52
C LEU A 703 -19.01 2.59 19.63
N ARG A 704 -18.10 3.41 20.16
CA ARG A 704 -17.29 3.08 21.34
C ARG A 704 -18.09 3.10 22.64
N LEU A 705 -19.36 3.50 22.65
CA LEU A 705 -20.23 3.28 23.81
C LEU A 705 -20.97 1.93 23.71
N ALA A 706 -21.07 1.34 22.51
CA ALA A 706 -21.79 0.08 22.30
C ALA A 706 -21.18 -1.09 23.10
N TRP A 707 -19.85 -1.12 23.27
CA TRP A 707 -19.20 -2.16 24.09
C TRP A 707 -19.53 -2.04 25.59
N MET A 708 -19.99 -0.86 26.06
CA MET A 708 -20.40 -0.63 27.45
C MET A 708 -21.83 -1.10 27.76
N GLN A 709 -22.55 -1.73 26.82
CA GLN A 709 -23.94 -2.19 26.99
C GLN A 709 -24.22 -2.92 28.32
N GLN A 710 -23.30 -3.77 28.77
CA GLN A 710 -23.45 -4.57 29.99
C GLN A 710 -23.40 -3.70 31.26
N VAL A 711 -22.56 -2.66 31.26
CA VAL A 711 -22.38 -1.70 32.35
C VAL A 711 -23.55 -0.72 32.38
N LEU A 712 -24.04 -0.32 31.21
CA LEU A 712 -25.19 0.60 31.04
C LEU A 712 -26.55 -0.06 31.30
N GLY A 713 -26.58 -1.34 31.71
CA GLY A 713 -27.83 -2.05 32.02
C GLY A 713 -28.68 -2.44 30.80
N ILE A 714 -28.18 -2.27 29.57
CA ILE A 714 -28.88 -2.64 28.34
C ILE A 714 -28.69 -4.14 28.12
N GLN A 715 -29.41 -4.96 28.88
CA GLN A 715 -29.28 -6.43 28.87
C GLN A 715 -30.40 -7.11 28.06
N THR A 716 -31.53 -6.44 27.88
CA THR A 716 -32.69 -6.94 27.15
C THR A 716 -33.33 -5.82 26.34
N VAL A 717 -33.58 -6.11 25.06
CA VAL A 717 -34.42 -5.28 24.19
C VAL A 717 -35.68 -6.10 23.93
N PRO A 718 -36.90 -5.58 24.15
CA PRO A 718 -38.12 -6.40 24.18
C PRO A 718 -38.35 -7.26 22.93
N PHE A 719 -37.87 -6.79 21.78
CA PHE A 719 -38.04 -7.45 20.49
C PHE A 719 -36.86 -8.32 20.03
N LEU A 720 -35.74 -8.34 20.76
CA LEU A 720 -34.49 -9.00 20.32
C LEU A 720 -33.96 -9.99 21.37
N HIS A 721 -33.66 -11.22 20.95
CA HIS A 721 -33.01 -12.21 21.81
C HIS A 721 -31.61 -11.72 22.25
N LYS A 722 -31.20 -12.02 23.49
CA LYS A 722 -29.91 -11.59 24.08
C LYS A 722 -28.70 -11.92 23.19
N THR A 723 -28.65 -13.14 22.63
CA THR A 723 -27.59 -13.56 21.71
C THR A 723 -27.54 -12.74 20.42
N ALA A 724 -28.71 -12.37 19.87
CA ALA A 724 -28.79 -11.53 18.69
C ALA A 724 -28.32 -10.10 19.01
N LEU A 725 -28.64 -9.56 20.19
CA LEU A 725 -28.11 -8.27 20.64
C LEU A 725 -26.58 -8.28 20.74
N VAL A 726 -25.99 -9.33 21.30
CA VAL A 726 -24.53 -9.50 21.34
C VAL A 726 -23.93 -9.52 19.93
N ALA A 727 -24.57 -10.22 18.99
CA ALA A 727 -24.11 -10.26 17.60
C ALA A 727 -24.21 -8.91 16.88
N VAL A 728 -25.27 -8.13 17.15
CA VAL A 728 -25.40 -6.76 16.64
C VAL A 728 -24.29 -5.87 17.18
N VAL A 729 -24.03 -5.89 18.49
CA VAL A 729 -22.96 -5.08 19.09
C VAL A 729 -21.57 -5.48 18.58
N ALA A 730 -21.31 -6.77 18.41
CA ALA A 730 -20.09 -7.25 17.77
C ALA A 730 -19.96 -6.76 16.32
N SER A 731 -21.06 -6.76 15.56
CA SER A 731 -21.09 -6.25 14.19
C SER A 731 -20.80 -4.74 14.13
N LEU A 732 -21.35 -3.97 15.05
CA LEU A 732 -21.08 -2.53 15.18
C LEU A 732 -19.60 -2.25 15.49
N GLU A 733 -18.97 -3.06 16.35
CA GLU A 733 -17.53 -2.94 16.64
C GLU A 733 -16.66 -3.27 15.42
N ILE A 734 -17.05 -4.26 14.60
CA ILE A 734 -16.37 -4.57 13.32
C ILE A 734 -16.50 -3.40 12.33
N ILE A 735 -17.70 -2.81 12.21
CA ILE A 735 -17.92 -1.63 11.35
C ILE A 735 -17.07 -0.45 11.83
N ARG A 736 -17.07 -0.17 13.14
CA ARG A 736 -16.25 0.89 13.75
C ARG A 736 -14.77 0.70 13.42
N ARG A 737 -14.24 -0.52 13.57
CA ARG A 737 -12.86 -0.84 13.20
C ARG A 737 -12.59 -0.66 11.71
N GLY A 738 -13.55 -1.02 10.86
CA GLY A 738 -13.47 -0.77 9.43
C GLY A 738 -13.37 0.71 9.07
N ILE A 739 -14.05 1.60 9.81
CA ILE A 739 -13.91 3.06 9.67
C ILE A 739 -12.53 3.51 10.16
N TRP A 740 -12.08 3.01 11.31
CA TRP A 740 -10.77 3.31 11.86
C TRP A 740 -9.64 2.94 10.88
N ASN A 741 -9.74 1.80 10.20
CA ASN A 741 -8.76 1.35 9.20
C ASN A 741 -8.52 2.41 8.13
N PHE A 742 -9.59 3.02 7.61
CA PHE A 742 -9.50 4.01 6.53
C PHE A 742 -8.65 5.21 6.95
N PHE A 743 -9.03 5.87 8.05
CA PHE A 743 -8.39 7.09 8.54
C PHE A 743 -7.00 6.82 9.13
N ARG A 744 -6.77 5.66 9.75
CA ARG A 744 -5.44 5.29 10.24
C ARG A 744 -4.43 5.19 9.08
N LEU A 745 -4.81 4.53 7.99
CA LEU A 745 -3.94 4.39 6.82
C LEU A 745 -3.79 5.69 6.04
N GLU A 746 -4.84 6.51 5.99
CA GLU A 746 -4.75 7.85 5.44
C GLU A 746 -3.74 8.71 6.21
N ASN A 747 -3.78 8.68 7.56
CA ASN A 747 -2.81 9.39 8.39
C ASN A 747 -1.37 8.91 8.17
N GLU A 748 -1.19 7.60 8.10
CA GLU A 748 0.12 7.00 7.77
C GLU A 748 0.62 7.42 6.39
N HIS A 749 -0.28 7.49 5.40
CA HIS A 749 0.05 7.97 4.07
C HIS A 749 0.48 9.44 4.07
N LEU A 750 -0.27 10.32 4.74
CA LEU A 750 0.05 11.74 4.83
C LEU A 750 1.38 11.98 5.55
N ASN A 751 1.70 11.19 6.58
CA ASN A 751 3.01 11.22 7.24
C ASN A 751 4.15 10.82 6.28
N ASN A 752 3.92 9.84 5.41
CA ASN A 752 4.90 9.45 4.37
C ASN A 752 5.03 10.52 3.27
N VAL A 753 3.92 11.14 2.85
CA VAL A 753 3.91 12.27 1.89
C VAL A 753 4.70 13.45 2.46
N GLY A 754 4.49 13.80 3.73
CA GLY A 754 5.24 14.89 4.39
C GLY A 754 6.75 14.65 4.45
N LYS A 755 7.20 13.39 4.41
CA LYS A 755 8.61 13.00 4.35
C LYS A 755 9.10 12.68 2.93
N TYR A 756 8.29 12.93 1.89
CA TYR A 756 8.56 12.59 0.49
C TYR A 756 8.93 11.10 0.26
N ARG A 757 8.43 10.19 1.12
CA ARG A 757 8.80 8.78 1.13
C ARG A 757 7.90 7.95 0.22
N ALA A 758 8.27 7.87 -1.05
CA ALA A 758 7.58 7.05 -2.05
C ALA A 758 8.08 5.59 -2.13
N PHE A 759 9.22 5.27 -1.50
CA PHE A 759 9.91 3.98 -1.63
C PHE A 759 10.27 3.34 -0.30
N LYS A 760 10.39 2.01 -0.34
CA LYS A 760 10.82 1.21 0.80
C LYS A 760 12.34 1.15 0.77
N SER A 761 12.98 1.54 1.87
CA SER A 761 14.39 1.25 2.08
C SER A 761 14.53 -0.27 2.16
N VAL A 762 15.12 -0.89 1.15
CA VAL A 762 15.45 -2.31 1.17
C VAL A 762 16.71 -2.47 2.01
N PRO A 763 16.71 -3.29 3.08
CA PRO A 763 17.92 -3.53 3.85
C PRO A 763 18.95 -4.20 2.94
N LEU A 764 20.10 -3.54 2.78
CA LEU A 764 21.20 -4.06 1.99
C LEU A 764 21.90 -5.21 2.75
N PRO A 765 22.41 -6.23 2.05
CA PRO A 765 22.99 -7.40 2.70
C PRO A 765 24.40 -7.17 3.27
N PHE A 766 25.13 -6.13 2.85
CA PHE A 766 26.50 -5.90 3.29
C PHE A 766 26.64 -4.55 4.00
N TYR A 767 27.37 -4.52 5.13
CA TYR A 767 27.79 -3.28 5.79
C TYR A 767 29.31 -3.15 5.76
N TYR A 768 29.77 -1.95 5.42
CA TYR A 768 31.18 -1.57 5.49
C TYR A 768 31.44 -0.93 6.85
N GLU A 769 32.34 -1.52 7.64
CA GLU A 769 32.85 -0.83 8.82
C GLU A 769 33.79 0.27 8.34
N TYR A 770 33.33 1.53 8.35
CA TYR A 770 34.26 2.65 8.29
C TYR A 770 35.10 2.58 9.56
N SER A 771 36.35 2.15 9.43
CA SER A 771 37.38 2.43 10.41
C SER A 771 37.40 3.94 10.58
N ALA A 772 36.84 4.42 11.69
CA ALA A 772 37.08 5.77 12.14
C ALA A 772 38.59 5.86 12.38
N ASP A 773 39.32 6.39 11.41
CA ASP A 773 40.67 6.89 11.65
C ASP A 773 40.53 7.94 12.74
N LYS A 774 40.87 7.55 13.96
CA LYS A 774 41.30 8.47 14.99
C LYS A 774 42.61 9.08 14.50
N SER A 775 42.53 10.08 13.62
CA SER A 775 43.57 11.09 13.54
C SER A 775 43.39 11.99 14.77
N THR A 776 44.35 11.88 15.67
CA THR A 776 44.62 12.64 16.90
C THR A 776 44.14 14.08 16.92
#